data_AF-A0A5P2CRH0-F1
#
_entry.id   AF-A0A5P2CRH0-F1
#
_cell.length_a   1.000
_cell.length_b   1.000
_cell.length_c   1.000
_cell.angle_alpha   90.00
_cell.angle_beta   90.00
_cell.angle_gamma   90.00
#
_symmetry.space_group_name_H-M   'P 1'
#
loop_
_entity.id
_entity.type
_entity.pdbx_description
1 polymer ?
#
loop_
_entity_poly.entity_id
_entity_poly.type
_entity_poly.pdbx_seq_one_letter_code
_entity_poly.pdbx_strand_id
1 'polypeptide(L)'
;MPLPRRTFLTGLAGTAGVAAVSCSGTPADGVTPHSPASGAARAPSRTAAAEAARRLLPRHWGQIEFRTASEKAGAEDSFRVTGRRGRITVTGTTPSTQLTGLRHYLKHVTHANITWAGSRTDHLPDRLPAPAAPLAGAANTPHRFVLNDTNDGYTGAYADWEYWEHEIDVLALHGYNEVLVYAGADAVHHRAFQEFGYTDAELRAWIPGPAHQPWWLLQNMSSFPHPVSRQLLDARARLGRRICDRLRDLGMTPVLPGWFGTVPPDFEKKNPGARTVPQGDWVGFARPEWLDPRTGHFARVAAAFYRAQDELYGPTTMYKMDLLHEGGKPGDVPVGDAAKGVEKALRAAHPGATWVILGWQHNPPKAITDAVDKERMLVVDGLSDRFPHITDRESDWGSTPYTFGSIWNFGGHTTLGANTPDWAALYEKWRTRKGSTLRGISLMPEAADNNPAAFELFSELAWSDGDLDLTSWFKEWSTSRYGAADPHAEAAWDTLRRTAYGTTRADEWAEGADGLFGARPDLSAKSAAAWSPKKLRYEAADFEPALGELLTVRPELRDSSAYRRDLLDVARQALSNRSRVLLPRVKEAYDAGDAARFDRLTREWLTLMDLLERLVATDSRHLLGRWVADARAWGADAAERDRLAYDQLTLLTVWGTRSGADAGLRDYANREWAGLVGGLYRLRWERYFTALRAALAEGRAPEEIDWFAVEEAWIKDPGRLATRPKGNTYKIAAKVRAHLEGN
;
A
#
# COMPACT_ATOMS: atom_id res chain seq x y z
N MET A 1 48.90 13.80 23.05
CA MET A 1 49.48 15.16 22.97
C MET A 1 49.47 15.61 21.52
N PRO A 2 49.18 16.88 21.20
CA PRO A 2 48.35 17.87 21.92
C PRO A 2 47.19 18.40 21.01
N LEU A 3 45.95 18.62 21.46
CA LEU A 3 45.38 19.62 22.42
C LEU A 3 45.20 21.05 21.85
N PRO A 4 44.25 21.86 22.37
CA PRO A 4 43.10 22.45 21.65
C PRO A 4 42.96 23.98 21.90
N ARG A 5 41.79 24.59 21.62
CA ARG A 5 41.16 25.79 22.26
C ARG A 5 39.93 26.20 21.42
N ARG A 6 38.76 26.63 21.94
CA ARG A 6 38.46 27.42 23.14
C ARG A 6 37.00 27.24 23.60
N THR A 7 36.80 27.43 24.90
CA THR A 7 35.59 27.31 25.73
C THR A 7 34.96 28.69 26.01
N PHE A 8 33.77 28.66 26.64
CA PHE A 8 33.06 29.66 27.48
C PHE A 8 32.03 30.57 26.77
N LEU A 9 30.84 30.85 27.32
CA LEU A 9 30.41 30.97 28.73
C LEU A 9 28.89 30.74 28.90
N THR A 10 28.54 30.22 30.08
CA THR A 10 27.21 30.05 30.69
C THR A 10 26.67 31.32 31.36
N GLY A 11 25.35 31.36 31.57
CA GLY A 11 24.65 32.22 32.55
C GLY A 11 23.31 32.74 31.99
N LEU A 12 22.17 32.79 32.67
CA LEU A 12 21.67 32.35 33.98
C LEU A 12 20.17 32.73 33.97
N ALA A 13 19.37 32.09 34.82
CA ALA A 13 17.92 32.20 34.95
C ALA A 13 17.40 33.57 35.39
N GLY A 14 16.09 33.83 35.21
CA GLY A 14 15.40 34.91 35.94
C GLY A 14 14.01 35.34 35.43
N THR A 15 12.97 34.63 35.89
CA THR A 15 11.65 35.14 36.39
C THR A 15 10.70 35.99 35.54
N ALA A 16 9.53 35.38 35.30
CA ALA A 16 8.14 35.84 35.57
C ALA A 16 7.81 37.34 35.67
N GLY A 17 6.78 37.74 34.89
CA GLY A 17 6.01 38.97 35.07
C GLY A 17 4.63 38.85 34.44
N VAL A 18 3.62 38.53 35.26
CA VAL A 18 2.19 38.58 34.96
C VAL A 18 1.73 40.03 34.99
N ALA A 19 0.94 40.46 34.00
CA ALA A 19 -0.02 41.55 34.17
C ALA A 19 -1.18 41.40 33.18
N ALA A 20 -2.36 41.13 33.72
CA ALA A 20 -3.65 41.18 33.04
C ALA A 20 -4.38 42.45 33.49
N VAL A 21 -4.98 43.19 32.55
CA VAL A 21 -6.13 44.12 32.71
C VAL A 21 -6.78 44.21 31.31
N SER A 22 -7.88 43.53 30.99
CA SER A 22 -9.30 43.80 31.31
C SER A 22 -9.94 44.99 30.57
N CYS A 23 -10.71 44.62 29.52
CA CYS A 23 -12.06 45.08 29.13
C CYS A 23 -12.35 46.56 28.79
N SER A 24 -12.88 46.81 27.58
CA SER A 24 -14.31 47.11 27.30
C SER A 24 -14.55 48.08 26.12
N GLY A 25 -15.62 47.85 25.33
CA GLY A 25 -16.37 48.92 24.63
C GLY A 25 -16.39 48.94 23.09
N THR A 26 -17.39 48.30 22.49
CA THR A 26 -17.98 48.58 21.15
C THR A 26 -18.89 49.84 21.20
N PRO A 27 -19.60 50.26 20.12
CA PRO A 27 -19.29 50.46 18.68
C PRO A 27 -19.73 51.88 18.17
N ALA A 28 -19.42 52.29 16.93
CA ALA A 28 -20.27 53.19 16.11
C ALA A 28 -19.73 53.45 14.70
N ASP A 29 -20.67 53.55 13.75
CA ASP A 29 -20.56 53.67 12.30
C ASP A 29 -19.93 54.96 11.75
N GLY A 30 -19.44 54.87 10.51
CA GLY A 30 -19.06 56.03 9.69
C GLY A 30 -18.61 55.65 8.28
N VAL A 31 -19.58 55.34 7.40
CA VAL A 31 -19.36 55.09 5.97
C VAL A 31 -19.13 56.42 5.23
N THR A 32 -18.10 56.51 4.39
CA THR A 32 -18.18 57.11 3.04
C THR A 32 -17.10 56.51 2.11
N PRO A 33 -17.36 56.44 0.79
CA PRO A 33 -16.76 55.44 -0.09
C PRO A 33 -15.56 55.98 -0.88
N HIS A 34 -14.55 55.14 -1.10
CA HIS A 34 -13.54 55.34 -2.14
C HIS A 34 -13.45 54.07 -3.00
N SER A 35 -13.93 54.18 -4.23
CA SER A 35 -13.76 53.19 -5.30
C SER A 35 -12.41 53.37 -6.00
N PRO A 36 -11.93 52.35 -6.73
CA PRO A 36 -10.62 51.77 -6.50
C PRO A 36 -9.55 52.25 -7.49
N ALA A 37 -8.32 52.44 -7.01
CA ALA A 37 -7.15 52.52 -7.86
C ALA A 37 -6.62 51.11 -8.15
N SER A 38 -6.51 50.84 -9.44
CA SER A 38 -5.99 49.66 -10.11
C SER A 38 -4.63 49.16 -9.61
N GLY A 39 -4.44 47.84 -9.69
CA GLY A 39 -3.22 47.31 -10.30
C GLY A 39 -2.11 46.85 -9.35
N ALA A 40 -2.43 46.01 -8.37
CA ALA A 40 -1.51 44.97 -7.96
C ALA A 40 -2.15 43.64 -8.33
N ALA A 41 -1.64 42.97 -9.37
CA ALA A 41 -2.00 41.59 -9.65
C ALA A 41 -1.66 40.78 -8.40
N ARG A 42 -2.70 40.47 -7.61
CA ARG A 42 -2.63 39.50 -6.53
C ARG A 42 -2.05 38.24 -7.18
N ALA A 43 -0.85 37.82 -6.77
CA ALA A 43 -0.27 36.57 -7.25
C ALA A 43 -1.38 35.52 -7.22
N PRO A 44 -1.67 34.80 -8.32
CA PRO A 44 -2.80 33.89 -8.33
C PRO A 44 -2.66 32.96 -7.14
N SER A 45 -3.68 32.95 -6.27
CA SER A 45 -3.80 31.98 -5.19
C SER A 45 -3.62 30.61 -5.85
N ARG A 46 -2.50 29.95 -5.58
CA ARG A 46 -2.11 28.75 -6.30
C ARG A 46 -3.07 27.63 -5.93
N THR A 47 -3.65 26.98 -6.94
CA THR A 47 -4.58 25.87 -6.73
C THR A 47 -3.83 24.62 -6.24
N ALA A 48 -4.53 23.71 -5.57
CA ALA A 48 -3.94 22.46 -5.08
C ALA A 48 -3.33 21.58 -6.19
N ALA A 49 -3.92 21.62 -7.39
CA ALA A 49 -3.41 20.95 -8.59
C ALA A 49 -2.11 21.62 -9.10
N ALA A 50 -2.01 22.95 -9.05
CA ALA A 50 -0.79 23.66 -9.45
C ALA A 50 0.39 23.34 -8.52
N GLU A 51 0.13 23.21 -7.21
CA GLU A 51 1.16 22.80 -6.25
C GLU A 51 1.61 21.35 -6.44
N ALA A 52 0.69 20.42 -6.73
CA ALA A 52 1.03 19.05 -7.12
C ALA A 52 1.88 19.01 -8.39
N ALA A 53 1.44 19.70 -9.45
CA ALA A 53 2.18 19.78 -10.71
C ALA A 53 3.57 20.38 -10.52
N ARG A 54 3.75 21.32 -9.57
CA ARG A 54 5.07 21.88 -9.24
C ARG A 54 6.02 20.84 -8.65
N ARG A 55 5.54 19.93 -7.80
CA ARG A 55 6.35 18.83 -7.25
C ARG A 55 6.64 17.76 -8.30
N LEU A 56 5.64 17.42 -9.11
CA LEU A 56 5.71 16.34 -10.10
C LEU A 56 6.47 16.75 -11.39
N LEU A 57 6.35 18.01 -11.81
CA LEU A 57 6.93 18.57 -13.04
C LEU A 57 7.61 19.92 -12.76
N PRO A 58 8.67 19.96 -11.94
CA PRO A 58 9.27 21.22 -11.45
C PRO A 58 9.80 22.14 -12.57
N ARG A 59 10.12 21.60 -13.74
CA ARG A 59 10.58 22.37 -14.92
C ARG A 59 9.45 22.90 -15.80
N HIS A 60 8.25 22.34 -15.71
CA HIS A 60 7.18 22.58 -16.68
C HIS A 60 5.89 23.11 -16.06
N TRP A 61 5.71 23.04 -14.74
CA TRP A 61 4.47 23.44 -14.08
C TRP A 61 4.00 24.87 -14.42
N GLY A 62 4.95 25.80 -14.62
CA GLY A 62 4.63 27.18 -15.02
C GLY A 62 4.04 27.34 -16.43
N GLN A 63 4.03 26.27 -17.22
CA GLN A 63 3.41 26.19 -18.54
C GLN A 63 1.99 25.63 -18.47
N ILE A 64 1.51 25.26 -17.28
CA ILE A 64 0.22 24.59 -17.07
C ILE A 64 -0.69 25.51 -16.25
N GLU A 65 -1.85 25.83 -16.82
CA GLU A 65 -2.91 26.58 -16.17
C GLU A 65 -4.04 25.63 -15.78
N PHE A 66 -4.41 25.63 -14.50
CA PHE A 66 -5.51 24.83 -14.00
C PHE A 66 -6.77 25.66 -13.82
N ARG A 67 -7.91 25.15 -14.27
CA ARG A 67 -9.22 25.81 -14.16
C ARG A 67 -10.27 24.85 -13.63
N THR A 68 -11.09 25.33 -12.71
CA THR A 68 -12.26 24.58 -12.27
C THR A 68 -13.37 24.71 -13.31
N ALA A 69 -13.98 23.59 -13.71
CA ALA A 69 -15.14 23.59 -14.58
C ALA A 69 -16.35 24.21 -13.86
N SER A 70 -17.21 24.94 -14.57
CA SER A 70 -18.49 25.38 -14.00
C SER A 70 -19.37 24.16 -13.76
N GLU A 71 -19.58 23.78 -12.50
CA GLU A 71 -20.37 22.61 -12.14
C GLU A 71 -21.84 22.75 -12.60
N LYS A 72 -22.40 21.64 -13.11
CA LYS A 72 -23.81 21.34 -12.89
C LYS A 72 -23.85 20.41 -11.68
N ALA A 73 -24.71 20.68 -10.71
CA ALA A 73 -24.88 19.79 -9.55
C ALA A 73 -25.17 18.35 -10.02
N GLY A 74 -24.36 17.39 -9.57
CA GLY A 74 -24.47 15.98 -9.96
C GLY A 74 -23.83 15.59 -11.30
N ALA A 75 -23.01 16.45 -11.92
CA ALA A 75 -22.22 16.08 -13.08
C ALA A 75 -21.03 15.15 -12.70
N GLU A 76 -20.75 14.18 -13.56
CA GLU A 76 -19.61 13.27 -13.43
C GLU A 76 -18.28 14.04 -13.41
N ASP A 77 -17.29 13.48 -12.69
CA ASP A 77 -15.94 14.02 -12.74
C ASP A 77 -15.42 14.00 -14.16
N SER A 78 -15.04 15.18 -14.67
CA SER A 78 -14.60 15.32 -16.04
C SER A 78 -13.48 16.32 -16.17
N PHE A 79 -12.62 16.09 -17.15
CA PHE A 79 -11.53 16.99 -17.51
C PHE A 79 -11.55 17.34 -18.99
N ARG A 80 -10.92 18.46 -19.31
CA ARG A 80 -10.61 18.90 -20.68
C ARG A 80 -9.23 19.53 -20.73
N VAL A 81 -8.40 19.09 -21.67
CA VAL A 81 -7.06 19.65 -21.91
C VAL A 81 -7.04 20.38 -23.25
N THR A 82 -6.62 21.63 -23.23
CA THR A 82 -6.45 22.48 -24.42
C THR A 82 -5.16 23.29 -24.28
N GLY A 83 -4.84 24.10 -25.28
CA GLY A 83 -3.79 25.10 -25.15
C GLY A 83 -2.95 25.24 -26.40
N ARG A 84 -1.80 25.87 -26.24
CA ARG A 84 -0.80 26.07 -27.27
C ARG A 84 0.58 25.68 -26.74
N ARG A 85 1.57 25.58 -27.61
CA ARG A 85 2.95 25.24 -27.23
C ARG A 85 3.44 26.16 -26.09
N GLY A 86 3.87 25.55 -24.99
CA GLY A 86 4.33 26.24 -23.79
C GLY A 86 3.25 26.85 -22.90
N ARG A 87 1.97 26.59 -23.19
CA ARG A 87 0.82 27.07 -22.40
C ARG A 87 -0.36 26.11 -22.54
N ILE A 88 -0.40 25.11 -21.66
CA ILE A 88 -1.44 24.09 -21.57
C ILE A 88 -2.47 24.54 -20.54
N THR A 89 -3.74 24.34 -20.82
CA THR A 89 -4.84 24.60 -19.90
C THR A 89 -5.55 23.28 -19.61
N VAL A 90 -5.60 22.90 -18.34
CA VAL A 90 -6.35 21.74 -17.86
C VAL A 90 -7.55 22.23 -17.07
N THR A 91 -8.74 21.95 -17.56
CA THR A 91 -10.00 22.25 -16.89
C THR A 91 -10.55 20.97 -16.29
N GLY A 92 -11.01 20.98 -15.04
CA GLY A 92 -11.62 19.79 -14.41
C GLY A 92 -12.56 20.15 -13.26
N THR A 93 -13.41 19.20 -12.84
CA THR A 93 -14.39 19.36 -11.75
C THR A 93 -13.73 19.65 -10.41
N THR A 94 -12.69 18.89 -10.07
CA THR A 94 -11.89 19.05 -8.84
C THR A 94 -10.41 19.21 -9.18
N PRO A 95 -9.56 19.62 -8.22
CA PRO A 95 -8.11 19.60 -8.41
C PRO A 95 -7.54 18.20 -8.70
N SER A 96 -8.10 17.12 -8.15
CA SER A 96 -7.69 15.75 -8.49
C SER A 96 -8.04 15.42 -9.94
N THR A 97 -9.25 15.72 -10.41
CA THR A 97 -9.66 15.52 -11.81
C THR A 97 -8.84 16.36 -12.79
N GLN A 98 -8.40 17.55 -12.38
CA GLN A 98 -7.42 18.34 -13.13
C GLN A 98 -6.07 17.63 -13.27
N LEU A 99 -5.61 16.92 -12.23
CA LEU A 99 -4.39 16.11 -12.31
C LEU A 99 -4.58 14.88 -13.18
N THR A 100 -5.74 14.22 -13.16
CA THR A 100 -6.08 13.16 -14.12
C THR A 100 -5.97 13.64 -15.56
N GLY A 101 -6.51 14.83 -15.85
CA GLY A 101 -6.39 15.44 -17.17
C GLY A 101 -4.94 15.76 -17.56
N LEU A 102 -4.12 16.22 -16.61
CA LEU A 102 -2.68 16.39 -16.82
C LEU A 102 -2.01 15.06 -17.17
N ARG A 103 -2.27 13.99 -16.41
CA ARG A 103 -1.70 12.66 -16.65
C ARG A 103 -2.12 12.10 -18.00
N HIS A 104 -3.37 12.29 -18.41
CA HIS A 104 -3.84 11.91 -19.75
C HIS A 104 -3.07 12.67 -20.86
N TYR A 105 -2.87 13.97 -20.71
CA TYR A 105 -2.04 14.75 -21.64
C TYR A 105 -0.59 14.26 -21.69
N LEU A 106 0.01 13.95 -20.53
CA LEU A 106 1.38 13.45 -20.46
C LEU A 106 1.52 12.11 -21.20
N LYS A 107 0.62 11.16 -20.96
CA LYS A 107 0.66 9.84 -21.61
C LYS A 107 0.53 9.93 -23.13
N HIS A 108 -0.49 10.65 -23.61
CA HIS A 108 -0.88 10.59 -25.03
C HIS A 108 -0.22 11.65 -25.92
N VAL A 109 0.26 12.77 -25.38
CA VAL A 109 0.84 13.86 -26.20
C VAL A 109 2.35 13.95 -26.04
N THR A 110 2.86 13.78 -24.83
CA THR A 110 4.30 13.94 -24.55
C THR A 110 5.01 12.62 -24.30
N HIS A 111 4.27 11.52 -24.20
CA HIS A 111 4.77 10.21 -23.81
C HIS A 111 5.56 10.26 -22.50
N ALA A 112 5.09 11.05 -21.54
CA ALA A 112 5.63 11.07 -20.19
C ALA A 112 4.77 10.24 -19.25
N ASN A 113 5.43 9.67 -18.23
CA ASN A 113 4.78 8.78 -17.27
C ASN A 113 5.25 9.10 -15.85
N ILE A 114 4.31 9.02 -14.90
CA ILE A 114 4.56 9.13 -13.47
C ILE A 114 3.67 8.08 -12.79
N THR A 115 4.29 7.14 -12.10
CA THR A 115 3.61 6.16 -11.23
C THR A 115 4.30 6.09 -9.88
N TRP A 116 3.74 5.33 -8.94
CA TRP A 116 4.36 5.07 -7.64
C TRP A 116 5.72 4.34 -7.75
N ALA A 117 6.01 3.73 -8.90
CA ALA A 117 7.18 2.89 -9.14
C ALA A 117 7.98 3.44 -10.32
N GLY A 118 8.35 4.72 -10.23
CA GLY A 118 9.23 5.38 -11.17
C GLY A 118 8.51 6.27 -12.18
N SER A 119 9.29 7.11 -12.83
CA SER A 119 8.81 8.16 -13.73
C SER A 119 9.75 8.35 -14.92
N ARG A 120 9.16 8.94 -15.97
CA ARG A 120 9.83 9.43 -17.18
C ARG A 120 9.28 10.81 -17.51
N THR A 121 9.92 11.84 -16.96
CA THR A 121 9.59 13.26 -17.20
C THR A 121 10.76 14.05 -17.77
N ASP A 122 11.98 13.50 -17.72
CA ASP A 122 13.21 14.21 -18.09
C ASP A 122 13.40 14.37 -19.62
N HIS A 123 12.65 13.62 -20.44
CA HIS A 123 12.65 13.75 -21.91
C HIS A 123 11.70 14.84 -22.42
N LEU A 124 10.89 15.44 -21.54
CA LEU A 124 9.96 16.49 -21.93
C LEU A 124 10.73 17.68 -22.54
N PRO A 125 10.28 18.23 -23.68
CA PRO A 125 10.92 19.40 -24.28
C PRO A 125 10.77 20.64 -23.38
N ASP A 126 11.65 21.63 -23.55
CA ASP A 126 11.60 22.89 -22.79
C ASP A 126 10.24 23.59 -22.87
N ARG A 127 9.54 23.45 -24.00
CA ARG A 127 8.17 23.92 -24.18
C ARG A 127 7.25 22.76 -24.47
N LEU A 128 6.29 22.54 -23.57
CA LEU A 128 5.27 21.50 -23.71
C LEU A 128 4.52 21.64 -25.04
N PRO A 129 4.37 20.56 -25.83
CA PRO A 129 3.66 20.60 -27.11
C PRO A 129 2.16 20.81 -26.92
N ALA A 130 1.49 21.48 -27.86
CA ALA A 130 0.04 21.57 -27.83
C ALA A 130 -0.58 20.21 -28.17
N PRO A 131 -1.72 19.82 -27.57
CA PRO A 131 -2.47 18.67 -28.07
C PRO A 131 -3.00 18.98 -29.48
N ALA A 132 -3.02 17.98 -30.37
CA ALA A 132 -3.47 18.16 -31.76
C ALA A 132 -4.96 18.54 -31.86
N ALA A 133 -5.76 18.05 -30.93
CA ALA A 133 -7.15 18.43 -30.70
C ALA A 133 -7.41 18.50 -29.18
N PRO A 134 -8.47 19.18 -28.72
CA PRO A 134 -8.85 19.15 -27.31
C PRO A 134 -9.00 17.70 -26.80
N LEU A 135 -8.32 17.37 -25.71
CA LEU A 135 -8.51 16.09 -25.02
C LEU A 135 -9.62 16.26 -23.98
N ALA A 136 -10.42 15.23 -23.76
CA ALA A 136 -11.44 15.22 -22.72
C ALA A 136 -11.65 13.80 -22.20
N GLY A 137 -12.07 13.68 -20.94
CA GLY A 137 -12.45 12.43 -20.31
C GLY A 137 -13.48 12.69 -19.22
N ALA A 138 -14.35 11.71 -18.99
CA ALA A 138 -15.35 11.71 -17.93
C ALA A 138 -15.26 10.37 -17.20
N ALA A 139 -15.36 10.40 -15.87
CA ALA A 139 -15.36 9.21 -15.07
C ALA A 139 -16.70 8.48 -15.26
N ASN A 140 -16.63 7.20 -15.59
CA ASN A 140 -17.81 6.35 -15.83
C ASN A 140 -18.44 5.81 -14.53
N THR A 141 -17.93 6.27 -13.38
CA THR A 141 -18.28 5.80 -12.04
C THR A 141 -17.89 6.82 -10.95
N PRO A 142 -18.67 6.97 -9.85
CA PRO A 142 -18.39 7.96 -8.81
C PRO A 142 -17.30 7.55 -7.79
N HIS A 143 -17.15 6.26 -7.50
CA HIS A 143 -16.20 5.77 -6.49
C HIS A 143 -14.92 5.25 -7.14
N ARG A 144 -13.77 5.84 -6.81
CA ARG A 144 -12.43 5.35 -7.19
C ARG A 144 -11.60 5.24 -5.91
N PHE A 145 -11.82 4.14 -5.21
CA PHE A 145 -11.24 3.82 -3.92
C PHE A 145 -9.83 3.22 -4.08
N VAL A 146 -8.92 3.56 -3.15
CA VAL A 146 -7.55 3.02 -3.15
C VAL A 146 -7.01 2.76 -1.75
N LEU A 147 -6.11 1.77 -1.69
CA LEU A 147 -5.37 1.23 -0.55
C LEU A 147 -6.17 0.20 0.28
N ASN A 148 -5.51 -0.91 0.63
CA ASN A 148 -6.04 -1.95 1.50
C ASN A 148 -5.89 -1.57 2.98
N ASP A 149 -6.65 -2.20 3.86
CA ASP A 149 -6.48 -2.09 5.32
C ASP A 149 -5.05 -2.40 5.76
N THR A 150 -4.40 -3.39 5.13
CA THR A 150 -3.02 -3.79 5.46
C THR A 150 -1.95 -2.94 4.77
N ASN A 151 -2.34 -2.01 3.88
CA ASN A 151 -1.40 -1.22 3.09
C ASN A 151 -0.42 -0.42 3.95
N ASP A 152 -0.89 0.28 4.98
CA ASP A 152 0.00 1.09 5.83
C ASP A 152 1.09 0.23 6.45
N GLY A 153 0.74 -0.97 6.94
CA GLY A 153 1.68 -1.94 7.51
C GLY A 153 2.76 -2.36 6.52
N TYR A 154 2.35 -2.92 5.38
CA TYR A 154 3.29 -3.52 4.45
C TYR A 154 3.97 -2.52 3.51
N THR A 155 3.37 -1.39 3.17
CA THR A 155 3.96 -0.41 2.26
C THR A 155 4.95 0.51 2.94
N GLY A 156 4.69 0.87 4.21
CA GLY A 156 5.56 1.77 4.95
C GLY A 156 4.88 2.40 6.15
N ALA A 157 4.73 1.64 7.25
CA ALA A 157 4.07 2.13 8.45
C ALA A 157 4.76 3.33 9.11
N TYR A 158 6.01 3.58 8.72
CA TYR A 158 6.86 4.67 9.17
C TYR A 158 7.19 5.65 8.03
N ALA A 159 6.42 5.63 6.95
CA ALA A 159 6.56 6.60 5.88
C ALA A 159 6.32 8.01 6.42
N ASP A 160 7.17 8.95 6.01
CA ASP A 160 7.08 10.33 6.44
C ASP A 160 6.13 11.14 5.54
N TRP A 161 6.09 12.45 5.77
CA TRP A 161 5.27 13.33 4.96
C TRP A 161 5.72 13.41 3.49
N GLU A 162 7.03 13.32 3.21
CA GLU A 162 7.50 13.45 1.82
C GLU A 162 7.00 12.29 0.97
N TYR A 163 6.96 11.09 1.54
CA TYR A 163 6.30 9.93 0.92
C TYR A 163 4.82 10.21 0.67
N TRP A 164 4.06 10.54 1.72
CA TRP A 164 2.61 10.71 1.59
C TRP A 164 2.23 11.87 0.67
N GLU A 165 2.96 12.98 0.67
CA GLU A 165 2.71 14.10 -0.24
C GLU A 165 2.88 13.69 -1.70
N HIS A 166 3.93 12.92 -1.99
CA HIS A 166 4.16 12.38 -3.33
C HIS A 166 3.08 11.36 -3.71
N GLU A 167 2.78 10.42 -2.83
CA GLU A 167 1.81 9.36 -3.09
C GLU A 167 0.43 9.94 -3.36
N ILE A 168 -0.03 10.90 -2.56
CA ILE A 168 -1.31 11.57 -2.76
C ILE A 168 -1.36 12.31 -4.10
N ASP A 169 -0.28 12.97 -4.50
CA ASP A 169 -0.19 13.62 -5.82
C ASP A 169 -0.24 12.61 -6.97
N VAL A 170 0.37 11.43 -6.80
CA VAL A 170 0.32 10.32 -7.77
C VAL A 170 -1.08 9.70 -7.83
N LEU A 171 -1.70 9.38 -6.69
CA LEU A 171 -3.07 8.86 -6.65
C LEU A 171 -4.05 9.82 -7.34
N ALA A 172 -3.90 11.13 -7.14
CA ALA A 172 -4.68 12.14 -7.82
C ALA A 172 -4.41 12.20 -9.34
N LEU A 173 -3.16 12.06 -9.79
CA LEU A 173 -2.84 11.93 -11.23
C LEU A 173 -3.54 10.73 -11.88
N HIS A 174 -3.80 9.67 -11.11
CA HIS A 174 -4.46 8.45 -11.57
C HIS A 174 -5.98 8.45 -11.29
N GLY A 175 -6.52 9.57 -10.82
CA GLY A 175 -7.96 9.78 -10.69
C GLY A 175 -8.64 9.03 -9.55
N TYR A 176 -7.88 8.50 -8.58
CA TYR A 176 -8.47 8.05 -7.32
C TYR A 176 -9.02 9.26 -6.55
N ASN A 177 -10.18 9.09 -5.93
CA ASN A 177 -10.86 10.16 -5.20
C ASN A 177 -11.21 9.77 -3.76
N GLU A 178 -11.01 8.52 -3.38
CA GLU A 178 -11.29 7.98 -2.04
C GLU A 178 -10.07 7.21 -1.55
N VAL A 179 -9.39 7.73 -0.54
CA VAL A 179 -8.10 7.19 -0.07
C VAL A 179 -8.23 6.76 1.38
N LEU A 180 -7.92 5.49 1.67
CA LEU A 180 -7.92 4.97 3.04
C LEU A 180 -6.75 5.55 3.86
N VAL A 181 -7.03 6.05 5.06
CA VAL A 181 -6.02 6.67 5.94
C VAL A 181 -6.05 6.03 7.33
N TYR A 182 -5.06 5.18 7.62
CA TYR A 182 -4.88 4.54 8.93
C TYR A 182 -3.91 5.29 9.85
N ALA A 183 -2.99 6.09 9.28
CA ALA A 183 -2.02 6.86 10.04
C ALA A 183 -2.72 7.79 11.06
N GLY A 184 -2.41 7.58 12.35
CA GLY A 184 -2.98 8.35 13.47
C GLY A 184 -4.25 7.77 14.10
N ALA A 185 -4.81 6.68 13.58
CA ALA A 185 -5.99 6.04 14.18
C ALA A 185 -5.75 5.57 15.63
N ASP A 186 -4.49 5.28 15.99
CA ASP A 186 -4.04 5.02 17.35
C ASP A 186 -4.32 6.18 18.32
N ALA A 187 -4.10 7.42 17.90
CA ALA A 187 -4.37 8.61 18.71
C ALA A 187 -5.86 8.81 18.97
N VAL A 188 -6.73 8.44 18.02
CA VAL A 188 -8.19 8.49 18.20
C VAL A 188 -8.63 7.53 19.29
N HIS A 189 -8.19 6.27 19.22
CA HIS A 189 -8.51 5.27 20.24
C HIS A 189 -7.94 5.65 21.59
N HIS A 190 -6.68 6.09 21.65
CA HIS A 190 -6.07 6.57 22.89
C HIS A 190 -6.92 7.66 23.53
N ARG A 191 -7.27 8.70 22.77
CA ARG A 191 -8.07 9.82 23.29
C ARG A 191 -9.47 9.40 23.73
N ALA A 192 -10.14 8.58 22.92
CA ALA A 192 -11.50 8.13 23.22
C ALA A 192 -11.55 7.30 24.51
N PHE A 193 -10.65 6.33 24.68
CA PHE A 193 -10.69 5.41 25.81
C PHE A 193 -10.19 6.00 27.13
N GLN A 194 -9.54 7.17 27.12
CA GLN A 194 -9.25 7.91 28.36
C GLN A 194 -10.53 8.29 29.13
N GLU A 195 -11.65 8.49 28.43
CA GLU A 195 -12.96 8.79 29.05
C GLU A 195 -13.60 7.57 29.74
N PHE A 196 -13.05 6.37 29.55
CA PHE A 196 -13.62 5.09 30.00
C PHE A 196 -12.75 4.39 31.04
N GLY A 197 -12.01 5.16 31.84
CA GLY A 197 -11.28 4.67 33.01
C GLY A 197 -9.91 4.06 32.74
N TYR A 198 -9.34 4.34 31.56
CA TYR A 198 -7.99 3.88 31.20
C TYR A 198 -6.95 4.98 31.38
N THR A 199 -5.82 4.59 31.94
CA THR A 199 -4.63 5.42 32.05
C THR A 199 -3.89 5.50 30.72
N ASP A 200 -3.03 6.51 30.57
CA ASP A 200 -2.13 6.63 29.42
C ASP A 200 -1.31 5.35 29.18
N ALA A 201 -0.76 4.78 30.25
CA ALA A 201 0.11 3.61 30.16
C ALA A 201 -0.64 2.37 29.67
N GLU A 202 -1.87 2.14 30.15
CA GLU A 202 -2.71 1.01 29.72
C GLU A 202 -3.03 1.10 28.22
N LEU A 203 -3.41 2.28 27.73
CA LEU A 203 -3.77 2.46 26.32
C LEU A 203 -2.58 2.33 25.39
N ARG A 204 -1.43 2.91 25.77
CA ARG A 204 -0.20 2.77 24.98
C ARG A 204 0.35 1.34 24.99
N ALA A 205 0.07 0.55 26.02
CA ALA A 205 0.42 -0.88 26.05
C ALA A 205 -0.53 -1.73 25.20
N TRP A 206 -1.78 -1.31 25.05
CA TRP A 206 -2.77 -2.01 24.22
C TRP A 206 -2.58 -1.78 22.72
N ILE A 207 -2.18 -0.56 22.32
CA ILE A 207 -1.95 -0.18 20.92
C ILE A 207 -0.66 -0.85 20.39
N PRO A 208 -0.72 -1.58 19.27
CA PRO A 208 0.48 -2.15 18.64
C PRO A 208 1.45 -1.11 18.08
N GLY A 209 2.68 -1.56 17.82
CA GLY A 209 3.64 -0.85 16.98
C GLY A 209 3.05 -0.55 15.59
N PRO A 210 3.39 0.60 14.98
CA PRO A 210 2.86 1.04 13.69
C PRO A 210 2.79 -0.04 12.60
N ALA A 211 3.81 -0.90 12.48
CA ALA A 211 3.85 -1.95 11.46
C ALA A 211 2.65 -2.92 11.59
N HIS A 212 2.12 -3.12 12.80
CA HIS A 212 1.06 -4.07 13.13
C HIS A 212 -0.32 -3.44 13.40
N GLN A 213 -0.42 -2.11 13.37
CA GLN A 213 -1.69 -1.41 13.63
C GLN A 213 -2.83 -1.79 12.67
N PRO A 214 -2.61 -2.10 11.38
CA PRO A 214 -3.68 -2.57 10.50
C PRO A 214 -4.50 -3.74 11.05
N TRP A 215 -3.85 -4.78 11.58
CA TRP A 215 -4.54 -5.96 12.12
C TRP A 215 -5.24 -5.66 13.44
N TRP A 216 -4.80 -4.65 14.20
CA TRP A 216 -5.52 -4.19 15.38
C TRP A 216 -6.78 -3.41 15.02
N LEU A 217 -6.73 -2.57 13.98
CA LEU A 217 -7.91 -1.87 13.46
C LEU A 217 -8.94 -2.84 12.87
N LEU A 218 -8.50 -4.01 12.38
CA LEU A 218 -9.33 -5.13 11.96
C LEU A 218 -9.76 -6.08 13.11
N GLN A 219 -9.46 -5.75 14.36
CA GLN A 219 -9.79 -6.55 15.57
C GLN A 219 -9.11 -7.94 15.63
N ASN A 220 -8.00 -8.13 14.94
CA ASN A 220 -7.29 -9.41 14.89
C ASN A 220 -6.26 -9.58 16.03
N MET A 221 -5.65 -8.49 16.49
CA MET A 221 -4.59 -8.55 17.51
C MET A 221 -4.52 -7.26 18.34
N SER A 222 -3.70 -7.26 19.40
CA SER A 222 -3.33 -6.05 20.16
C SER A 222 -1.95 -6.23 20.83
N SER A 223 -1.41 -5.15 21.40
CA SER A 223 -0.31 -5.16 22.39
C SER A 223 1.07 -5.69 21.93
N PHE A 224 1.36 -5.70 20.63
CA PHE A 224 2.64 -6.20 20.06
C PHE A 224 3.36 -5.13 19.22
N PRO A 225 4.70 -5.14 19.12
CA PRO A 225 5.64 -5.91 19.94
C PRO A 225 5.94 -5.23 21.28
N HIS A 226 5.77 -3.91 21.35
CA HIS A 226 6.09 -3.10 22.51
C HIS A 226 5.09 -1.94 22.63
N PRO A 227 4.88 -1.39 23.85
CA PRO A 227 4.04 -0.21 24.04
C PRO A 227 4.53 0.99 23.20
N VAL A 228 3.61 1.66 22.51
CA VAL A 228 3.91 2.88 21.76
C VAL A 228 4.27 4.02 22.71
N SER A 229 5.18 4.93 22.34
CA SER A 229 5.42 6.13 23.15
C SER A 229 4.39 7.23 22.88
N ARG A 230 4.29 8.18 23.81
CA ARG A 230 3.47 9.39 23.60
C ARG A 230 4.00 10.24 22.44
N GLN A 231 5.32 10.35 22.29
CA GLN A 231 5.91 11.10 21.18
C GLN A 231 5.54 10.48 19.82
N LEU A 232 5.61 9.16 19.69
CA LEU A 232 5.24 8.44 18.48
C LEU A 232 3.76 8.63 18.16
N LEU A 233 2.89 8.47 19.17
CA LEU A 233 1.45 8.70 19.06
C LEU A 233 1.13 10.11 18.54
N ASP A 234 1.72 11.14 19.18
CA ASP A 234 1.50 12.53 18.80
C ASP A 234 2.05 12.84 17.40
N ALA A 235 3.19 12.23 17.03
CA ALA A 235 3.78 12.39 15.71
C ALA A 235 2.92 11.77 14.61
N ARG A 236 2.39 10.56 14.83
CA ARG A 236 1.46 9.89 13.90
C ARG A 236 0.16 10.66 13.77
N ALA A 237 -0.37 11.22 14.86
CA ALA A 237 -1.53 12.11 14.81
C ALA A 237 -1.28 13.35 13.93
N ARG A 238 -0.10 13.97 14.02
CA ARG A 238 0.26 15.09 13.13
C ARG A 238 0.36 14.66 11.67
N LEU A 239 0.93 13.48 11.39
CA LEU A 239 0.99 12.95 10.03
C LEU A 239 -0.43 12.69 9.47
N GLY A 240 -1.28 11.99 10.22
CA GLY A 240 -2.67 11.70 9.84
C GLY A 240 -3.44 12.97 9.47
N ARG A 241 -3.32 14.03 10.27
CA ARG A 241 -3.91 15.34 9.96
C ARG A 241 -3.43 15.89 8.62
N ARG A 242 -2.12 15.89 8.37
CA ARG A 242 -1.56 16.41 7.11
C ARG A 242 -2.04 15.62 5.89
N ILE A 243 -2.16 14.30 6.02
CA ILE A 243 -2.71 13.43 4.97
C ILE A 243 -4.16 13.83 4.68
N CYS A 244 -5.01 13.88 5.71
CA CYS A 244 -6.43 14.24 5.56
C CYS A 244 -6.62 15.64 4.95
N ASP A 245 -5.86 16.63 5.42
CA ASP A 245 -5.94 18.00 4.90
C ASP A 245 -5.54 18.05 3.42
N ARG A 246 -4.48 17.35 3.02
CA ARG A 246 -4.03 17.32 1.63
C ARG A 246 -5.00 16.59 0.70
N LEU A 247 -5.64 15.52 1.15
CA LEU A 247 -6.69 14.84 0.39
C LEU A 247 -7.85 15.80 0.12
N ARG A 248 -8.33 16.52 1.14
CA ARG A 248 -9.40 17.51 0.99
C ARG A 248 -9.02 18.69 0.09
N ASP A 249 -7.79 19.20 0.20
CA ASP A 249 -7.28 20.26 -0.69
C ASP A 249 -7.37 19.87 -2.17
N LEU A 250 -7.20 18.57 -2.47
CA LEU A 250 -7.31 18.05 -3.82
C LEU A 250 -8.75 17.68 -4.24
N GLY A 251 -9.73 17.83 -3.35
CA GLY A 251 -11.11 17.41 -3.58
C GLY A 251 -11.30 15.90 -3.48
N MET A 252 -10.41 15.20 -2.78
CA MET A 252 -10.53 13.77 -2.47
C MET A 252 -11.10 13.55 -1.06
N THR A 253 -11.72 12.39 -0.85
CA THR A 253 -12.28 11.96 0.42
C THR A 253 -11.26 11.13 1.21
N PRO A 254 -10.81 11.57 2.39
CA PRO A 254 -10.08 10.70 3.31
C PRO A 254 -11.04 9.68 3.92
N VAL A 255 -10.93 8.41 3.55
CA VAL A 255 -11.72 7.33 4.15
C VAL A 255 -11.05 6.94 5.47
N LEU A 256 -11.72 7.19 6.58
CA LEU A 256 -11.17 6.95 7.92
C LEU A 256 -11.69 5.63 8.52
N PRO A 257 -10.95 4.98 9.43
CA PRO A 257 -11.50 3.88 10.22
C PRO A 257 -12.71 4.35 11.03
N GLY A 258 -13.83 3.65 10.92
CA GLY A 258 -14.93 3.82 11.89
C GLY A 258 -14.73 2.93 13.11
N TRP A 259 -15.55 3.10 14.14
CA TRP A 259 -15.49 2.28 15.35
C TRP A 259 -16.68 1.34 15.45
N PHE A 260 -16.39 0.05 15.55
CA PHE A 260 -17.38 -1.03 15.48
C PHE A 260 -17.28 -2.00 16.67
N GLY A 261 -16.77 -1.53 17.82
CA GLY A 261 -16.88 -2.24 19.10
C GLY A 261 -15.57 -2.74 19.69
N THR A 262 -14.41 -2.42 19.10
CA THR A 262 -13.10 -2.84 19.66
C THR A 262 -12.86 -2.13 20.98
N VAL A 263 -12.61 -2.88 22.06
CA VAL A 263 -12.29 -2.31 23.38
C VAL A 263 -10.99 -2.87 23.97
N PRO A 264 -10.28 -2.10 24.82
CA PRO A 264 -9.13 -2.62 25.55
C PRO A 264 -9.54 -3.68 26.58
N PRO A 265 -8.56 -4.44 27.13
CA PRO A 265 -8.82 -5.41 28.18
C PRO A 265 -9.57 -4.82 29.39
N ASP A 266 -10.31 -5.68 30.10
CA ASP A 266 -11.02 -5.34 31.34
C ASP A 266 -12.08 -4.24 31.21
N PHE A 267 -12.66 -4.04 30.03
CA PHE A 267 -13.62 -2.97 29.77
C PHE A 267 -14.83 -3.01 30.71
N GLU A 268 -15.42 -4.19 30.95
CA GLU A 268 -16.55 -4.36 31.87
C GLU A 268 -16.20 -4.01 33.33
N LYS A 269 -14.96 -4.28 33.76
CA LYS A 269 -14.51 -3.96 35.12
C LYS A 269 -14.40 -2.44 35.32
N LYS A 270 -13.90 -1.73 34.31
CA LYS A 270 -13.76 -0.26 34.33
C LYS A 270 -15.07 0.47 34.02
N ASN A 271 -16.00 -0.19 33.34
CA ASN A 271 -17.30 0.36 32.92
C ASN A 271 -18.44 -0.58 33.35
N PRO A 272 -18.89 -0.50 34.63
CA PRO A 272 -19.90 -1.40 35.16
C PRO A 272 -21.21 -1.38 34.35
N GLY A 273 -21.71 -2.57 34.03
CA GLY A 273 -22.91 -2.74 33.19
C GLY A 273 -22.65 -2.68 31.68
N ALA A 274 -21.39 -2.53 31.25
CA ALA A 274 -21.00 -2.86 29.89
C ALA A 274 -21.08 -4.37 29.65
N ARG A 275 -21.16 -4.75 28.38
CA ARG A 275 -21.19 -6.15 27.96
C ARG A 275 -20.22 -6.34 26.80
N THR A 276 -19.22 -7.19 26.99
CA THR A 276 -18.27 -7.58 25.95
C THR A 276 -18.47 -9.03 25.54
N VAL A 277 -18.06 -9.35 24.32
CA VAL A 277 -18.10 -10.67 23.72
C VAL A 277 -16.66 -11.08 23.39
N PRO A 278 -16.14 -12.17 23.98
CA PRO A 278 -14.83 -12.69 23.65
C PRO A 278 -14.73 -13.08 22.17
N GLN A 279 -13.67 -12.62 21.50
CA GLN A 279 -13.47 -12.85 20.07
C GLN A 279 -12.58 -14.06 19.75
N GLY A 280 -11.93 -14.65 20.75
CA GLY A 280 -11.02 -15.79 20.55
C GLY A 280 -9.67 -15.35 19.98
N ASP A 281 -9.09 -16.19 19.11
CA ASP A 281 -7.76 -15.98 18.55
C ASP A 281 -7.82 -15.76 17.03
N TRP A 282 -6.88 -14.98 16.51
CA TRP A 282 -6.56 -14.88 15.08
C TRP A 282 -5.10 -15.26 14.91
N VAL A 283 -4.84 -16.36 14.21
CA VAL A 283 -3.51 -16.82 13.80
C VAL A 283 -2.43 -16.67 14.89
N GLY A 284 -2.69 -17.23 16.08
CA GLY A 284 -1.76 -17.21 17.21
C GLY A 284 -1.73 -15.93 18.05
N PHE A 285 -2.62 -14.97 17.80
CA PHE A 285 -2.83 -13.78 18.60
C PHE A 285 -4.23 -13.75 19.24
N ALA A 286 -4.30 -13.32 20.50
CA ALA A 286 -5.57 -13.06 21.15
C ALA A 286 -6.23 -11.80 20.54
N ARG A 287 -7.49 -11.93 20.16
CA ARG A 287 -8.29 -10.81 19.64
C ARG A 287 -8.78 -9.92 20.79
N PRO A 288 -8.85 -8.59 20.61
CA PRO A 288 -9.53 -7.72 21.56
C PRO A 288 -11.00 -8.12 21.73
N GLU A 289 -11.56 -7.85 22.91
CA GLU A 289 -12.99 -8.10 23.14
C GLU A 289 -13.86 -7.15 22.31
N TRP A 290 -15.10 -7.58 22.05
CA TRP A 290 -16.06 -6.83 21.25
C TRP A 290 -17.22 -6.32 22.12
N LEU A 291 -17.38 -5.01 22.22
CA LEU A 291 -18.47 -4.37 22.95
C LEU A 291 -19.79 -4.54 22.19
N ASP A 292 -20.80 -5.12 22.84
CA ASP A 292 -22.10 -5.45 22.24
C ASP A 292 -22.77 -4.20 21.63
N PRO A 293 -22.93 -4.12 20.28
CA PRO A 293 -23.45 -2.93 19.61
C PRO A 293 -24.91 -2.58 19.93
N ARG A 294 -25.65 -3.47 20.61
CA ARG A 294 -27.03 -3.20 21.04
C ARG A 294 -27.09 -2.33 22.29
N THR A 295 -25.96 -2.11 22.96
CA THR A 295 -25.91 -1.49 24.30
C THR A 295 -25.74 0.03 24.27
N GLY A 296 -26.18 0.70 25.33
CA GLY A 296 -25.91 2.13 25.52
C GLY A 296 -24.41 2.44 25.72
N HIS A 297 -23.63 1.50 26.24
CA HIS A 297 -22.17 1.64 26.36
C HIS A 297 -21.51 1.79 24.99
N PHE A 298 -21.93 0.98 24.01
CA PHE A 298 -21.46 1.07 22.64
C PHE A 298 -21.70 2.48 22.07
N ALA A 299 -22.92 3.01 22.19
CA ALA A 299 -23.26 4.34 21.70
C ALA A 299 -22.40 5.45 22.34
N ARG A 300 -22.10 5.35 23.64
CA ARG A 300 -21.23 6.33 24.33
C ARG A 300 -19.79 6.27 23.84
N VAL A 301 -19.22 5.07 23.69
CA VAL A 301 -17.84 4.92 23.18
C VAL A 301 -17.75 5.39 21.74
N ALA A 302 -18.69 5.01 20.87
CA ALA A 302 -18.74 5.49 19.50
C ALA A 302 -18.78 7.02 19.41
N ALA A 303 -19.62 7.68 20.23
CA ALA A 303 -19.69 9.14 20.27
C ALA A 303 -18.38 9.79 20.73
N ALA A 304 -17.66 9.20 21.70
CA ALA A 304 -16.35 9.67 22.11
C ALA A 304 -15.29 9.45 21.02
N PHE A 305 -15.32 8.30 20.36
CA PHE A 305 -14.44 7.98 19.24
C PHE A 305 -14.59 8.97 18.09
N TYR A 306 -15.80 9.15 17.57
CA TYR A 306 -16.04 10.04 16.43
C TYR A 306 -15.76 11.51 16.78
N ARG A 307 -16.07 11.95 18.00
CA ARG A 307 -15.66 13.29 18.47
C ARG A 307 -14.13 13.45 18.47
N ALA A 308 -13.40 12.48 19.01
CA ALA A 308 -11.93 12.52 18.99
C ALA A 308 -11.38 12.53 17.56
N GLN A 309 -11.97 11.74 16.66
CA GLN A 309 -11.58 11.67 15.25
C GLN A 309 -11.81 12.99 14.52
N ASP A 310 -12.98 13.62 14.69
CA ASP A 310 -13.31 14.93 14.13
C ASP A 310 -12.34 16.01 14.60
N GLU A 311 -12.06 16.04 15.90
CA GLU A 311 -11.14 17.02 16.47
C GLU A 311 -9.70 16.83 15.97
N LEU A 312 -9.28 15.59 15.72
CA LEU A 312 -7.92 15.27 15.27
C LEU A 312 -7.73 15.41 13.76
N TYR A 313 -8.74 15.11 12.96
CA TYR A 313 -8.59 15.00 11.50
C TYR A 313 -9.56 15.85 10.69
N GLY A 314 -10.60 16.40 11.30
CA GLY A 314 -11.64 17.15 10.60
C GLY A 314 -12.63 16.23 9.87
N PRO A 315 -13.59 16.82 9.13
CA PRO A 315 -14.75 16.09 8.61
C PRO A 315 -14.37 15.10 7.51
N THR A 316 -15.09 13.98 7.45
CA THR A 316 -15.15 13.09 6.29
C THR A 316 -16.55 12.51 6.13
N THR A 317 -16.83 11.95 4.96
CA THR A 317 -18.12 11.35 4.58
C THR A 317 -18.07 9.84 4.49
N MET A 318 -16.90 9.21 4.58
CA MET A 318 -16.73 7.77 4.38
C MET A 318 -15.93 7.14 5.51
N TYR A 319 -16.45 6.05 6.07
CA TYR A 319 -15.87 5.36 7.20
C TYR A 319 -15.77 3.87 6.92
N LYS A 320 -14.56 3.32 7.04
CA LYS A 320 -14.29 1.90 6.78
C LYS A 320 -14.42 1.07 8.06
N MET A 321 -15.26 0.04 8.04
CA MET A 321 -15.52 -0.83 9.19
C MET A 321 -15.85 -2.26 8.74
N ASP A 322 -15.13 -3.24 9.28
CA ASP A 322 -15.20 -4.65 8.86
C ASP A 322 -15.55 -5.56 10.05
N LEU A 323 -16.83 -5.59 10.40
CA LEU A 323 -17.35 -6.47 11.45
C LEU A 323 -17.03 -7.94 11.15
N LEU A 324 -16.45 -8.64 12.13
CA LEU A 324 -16.12 -10.07 12.05
C LEU A 324 -15.11 -10.40 10.92
N HIS A 325 -14.19 -9.48 10.66
CA HIS A 325 -13.10 -9.70 9.70
C HIS A 325 -12.25 -10.92 10.10
N GLU A 326 -12.12 -11.87 9.17
CA GLU A 326 -11.38 -13.14 9.30
C GLU A 326 -11.66 -13.91 10.60
N GLY A 327 -12.93 -13.90 11.02
CA GLY A 327 -13.39 -14.66 12.17
C GLY A 327 -13.96 -13.77 13.27
N GLY A 328 -13.52 -14.01 14.51
CA GLY A 328 -14.25 -13.52 15.67
C GLY A 328 -15.51 -14.35 15.94
N LYS A 329 -16.18 -14.06 17.05
CA LYS A 329 -17.40 -14.77 17.46
C LYS A 329 -18.44 -13.75 17.90
N PRO A 330 -19.61 -13.69 17.26
CA PRO A 330 -20.66 -12.77 17.68
C PRO A 330 -21.31 -13.19 19.01
N GLY A 331 -21.02 -14.40 19.51
CA GLY A 331 -21.67 -14.94 20.70
C GLY A 331 -23.17 -15.09 20.47
N ASP A 332 -23.97 -14.52 21.38
CA ASP A 332 -25.43 -14.44 21.28
C ASP A 332 -25.92 -13.11 20.66
N VAL A 333 -25.03 -12.26 20.14
CA VAL A 333 -25.39 -11.03 19.44
C VAL A 333 -25.79 -11.38 18.00
N PRO A 334 -27.05 -11.18 17.58
CA PRO A 334 -27.42 -11.39 16.18
C PRO A 334 -26.68 -10.41 15.28
N VAL A 335 -26.02 -10.91 14.23
CA VAL A 335 -25.16 -10.09 13.34
C VAL A 335 -25.91 -8.92 12.70
N GLY A 336 -27.18 -9.13 12.30
CA GLY A 336 -28.01 -8.06 11.75
C GLY A 336 -28.33 -6.95 12.77
N ASP A 337 -28.55 -7.30 14.04
CA ASP A 337 -28.78 -6.31 15.10
C ASP A 337 -27.49 -5.57 15.46
N ALA A 338 -26.36 -6.27 15.45
CA ALA A 338 -25.05 -5.66 15.59
C ALA A 338 -24.79 -4.63 14.49
N ALA A 339 -25.05 -4.98 13.22
CA ALA A 339 -24.90 -4.09 12.08
C ALA A 339 -25.75 -2.82 12.21
N LYS A 340 -27.02 -2.96 12.62
CA LYS A 340 -27.89 -1.80 12.92
C LYS A 340 -27.35 -0.93 14.05
N GLY A 341 -26.77 -1.52 15.09
CA GLY A 341 -26.14 -0.80 16.20
C GLY A 341 -24.95 0.03 15.74
N VAL A 342 -24.06 -0.57 14.94
CA VAL A 342 -22.90 0.10 14.33
C VAL A 342 -23.35 1.23 13.39
N GLU A 343 -24.27 0.94 12.47
CA GLU A 343 -24.82 1.94 11.55
C GLU A 343 -25.46 3.11 12.29
N LYS A 344 -26.29 2.83 13.30
CA LYS A 344 -26.95 3.85 14.11
C LYS A 344 -25.93 4.76 14.80
N ALA A 345 -24.85 4.20 15.35
CA ALA A 345 -23.81 4.97 16.01
C ALA A 345 -23.05 5.86 15.01
N LEU A 346 -22.70 5.32 13.84
CA LEU A 346 -22.07 6.09 12.76
C LEU A 346 -22.97 7.25 12.32
N ARG A 347 -24.25 6.99 12.04
CA ARG A 347 -25.20 8.02 11.56
C ARG A 347 -25.54 9.06 12.61
N ALA A 348 -25.47 8.70 13.90
CA ALA A 348 -25.66 9.64 14.99
C ALA A 348 -24.51 10.66 15.07
N ALA A 349 -23.27 10.24 14.81
CA ALA A 349 -22.12 11.13 14.75
C ALA A 349 -22.05 11.89 13.41
N HIS A 350 -22.32 11.20 12.30
CA HIS A 350 -22.17 11.71 10.94
C HIS A 350 -23.41 11.41 10.09
N PRO A 351 -24.42 12.29 10.14
CA PRO A 351 -25.59 12.16 9.29
C PRO A 351 -25.21 12.12 7.80
N GLY A 352 -25.54 11.03 7.12
CA GLY A 352 -25.26 10.86 5.69
C GLY A 352 -23.92 10.21 5.35
N ALA A 353 -23.13 9.81 6.35
CA ALA A 353 -21.91 9.04 6.12
C ALA A 353 -22.19 7.72 5.37
N THR A 354 -21.23 7.33 4.53
CA THR A 354 -21.20 6.02 3.88
C THR A 354 -20.33 5.07 4.69
N TRP A 355 -20.88 3.93 5.04
CA TRP A 355 -20.15 2.80 5.58
C TRP A 355 -19.48 2.03 4.45
N VAL A 356 -18.15 2.09 4.40
CA VAL A 356 -17.32 1.30 3.51
C VAL A 356 -16.98 -0.04 4.16
N ILE A 357 -17.24 -1.16 3.47
CA ILE A 357 -16.97 -2.50 4.01
C ILE A 357 -16.24 -3.37 2.97
N LEU A 358 -15.27 -4.15 3.42
CA LEU A 358 -14.44 -4.99 2.56
C LEU A 358 -15.20 -6.24 2.09
N GLY A 359 -15.25 -6.43 0.78
CA GLY A 359 -15.61 -7.70 0.15
C GLY A 359 -14.42 -8.67 0.19
N TRP A 360 -14.32 -9.50 1.23
CA TRP A 360 -13.22 -10.46 1.42
C TRP A 360 -13.72 -11.76 2.07
N GLN A 361 -13.35 -12.90 1.48
CA GLN A 361 -13.84 -14.23 1.86
C GLN A 361 -15.38 -14.24 2.02
N HIS A 362 -15.89 -14.36 3.24
CA HIS A 362 -17.31 -14.37 3.56
C HIS A 362 -17.85 -13.01 4.07
N ASN A 363 -17.03 -11.97 4.08
CA ASN A 363 -17.38 -10.61 4.49
C ASN A 363 -17.77 -9.72 3.28
N PRO A 364 -18.78 -8.85 3.40
CA PRO A 364 -19.79 -8.85 4.46
C PRO A 364 -20.72 -10.06 4.35
N PRO A 365 -21.09 -10.72 5.47
CA PRO A 365 -22.17 -11.69 5.44
C PRO A 365 -23.48 -10.99 5.09
N LYS A 366 -24.37 -11.70 4.39
CA LYS A 366 -25.68 -11.17 3.97
C LYS A 366 -26.53 -10.61 5.12
N ALA A 367 -26.35 -11.14 6.34
CA ALA A 367 -27.00 -10.63 7.54
C ALA A 367 -26.66 -9.14 7.83
N ILE A 368 -25.50 -8.64 7.40
CA ILE A 368 -25.14 -7.22 7.49
C ILE A 368 -25.84 -6.44 6.38
N THR A 369 -25.65 -6.84 5.12
CA THR A 369 -26.17 -6.09 3.96
C THR A 369 -27.70 -6.05 3.90
N ASP A 370 -28.39 -7.05 4.45
CA ASP A 370 -29.86 -7.06 4.56
C ASP A 370 -30.38 -6.23 5.74
N ALA A 371 -29.54 -5.88 6.73
CA ALA A 371 -29.97 -5.24 7.97
C ALA A 371 -29.82 -3.71 7.98
N VAL A 372 -28.95 -3.16 7.13
CA VAL A 372 -28.56 -1.73 7.10
C VAL A 372 -29.13 -1.00 5.88
N ASP A 373 -29.03 0.32 5.89
CA ASP A 373 -29.39 1.18 4.76
C ASP A 373 -28.40 0.98 3.59
N LYS A 374 -28.83 0.24 2.57
CA LYS A 374 -28.01 -0.09 1.40
C LYS A 374 -27.54 1.14 0.65
N GLU A 375 -28.28 2.25 0.66
CA GLU A 375 -27.85 3.50 0.01
C GLU A 375 -26.70 4.19 0.75
N ARG A 376 -26.43 3.78 2.00
CA ARG A 376 -25.36 4.28 2.87
C ARG A 376 -24.27 3.26 3.12
N MET A 377 -24.21 2.20 2.31
CA MET A 377 -23.15 1.21 2.34
C MET A 377 -22.49 1.09 0.97
N LEU A 378 -21.17 0.98 0.95
CA LEU A 378 -20.38 0.67 -0.24
C LEU A 378 -19.50 -0.55 0.06
N VAL A 379 -19.68 -1.63 -0.68
CA VAL A 379 -18.79 -2.80 -0.60
C VAL A 379 -17.59 -2.57 -1.51
N VAL A 380 -16.38 -2.54 -0.95
CA VAL A 380 -15.15 -2.52 -1.74
C VAL A 380 -14.70 -3.95 -2.02
N ASP A 381 -14.95 -4.44 -3.24
CA ASP A 381 -14.73 -5.85 -3.60
C ASP A 381 -13.24 -6.16 -3.78
N GLY A 382 -12.65 -6.99 -2.93
CA GLY A 382 -11.25 -7.42 -3.09
C GLY A 382 -11.07 -8.65 -3.97
N LEU A 383 -12.15 -9.21 -4.52
CA LEU A 383 -12.16 -10.56 -5.09
C LEU A 383 -12.73 -10.62 -6.52
N SER A 384 -13.03 -9.48 -7.15
CA SER A 384 -13.64 -9.46 -8.49
C SER A 384 -12.79 -10.22 -9.52
N ASP A 385 -11.48 -10.21 -9.36
CA ASP A 385 -10.49 -10.88 -10.22
C ASP A 385 -9.83 -12.11 -9.59
N ARG A 386 -10.32 -12.66 -8.46
CA ARG A 386 -9.67 -13.79 -7.79
C ARG A 386 -10.31 -15.14 -8.11
N PHE A 387 -11.63 -15.25 -8.04
CA PHE A 387 -12.31 -16.54 -8.11
C PHE A 387 -13.27 -16.63 -9.30
N PRO A 388 -13.25 -17.71 -10.10
CA PRO A 388 -14.05 -17.82 -11.31
C PRO A 388 -15.56 -17.93 -11.03
N HIS A 389 -15.94 -18.43 -9.86
CA HIS A 389 -17.32 -18.59 -9.43
C HIS A 389 -18.00 -17.27 -9.04
N ILE A 390 -17.23 -16.21 -8.73
CA ILE A 390 -17.77 -14.88 -8.47
C ILE A 390 -18.28 -14.32 -9.81
N THR A 391 -19.60 -14.25 -9.96
CA THR A 391 -20.24 -13.85 -11.21
C THR A 391 -21.44 -12.92 -11.00
N ASP A 392 -21.97 -12.82 -9.77
CA ASP A 392 -23.17 -12.04 -9.48
C ASP A 392 -23.16 -11.38 -8.09
N ARG A 393 -22.45 -10.25 -7.98
CA ARG A 393 -22.33 -9.48 -6.73
C ARG A 393 -23.63 -8.87 -6.23
N GLU A 394 -24.57 -8.59 -7.12
CA GLU A 394 -25.90 -8.07 -6.79
C GLU A 394 -26.67 -9.14 -5.99
N SER A 395 -26.54 -10.42 -6.35
CA SER A 395 -27.08 -11.51 -5.54
C SER A 395 -26.33 -11.66 -4.22
N ASP A 396 -24.99 -11.73 -4.27
CA ASP A 396 -24.13 -11.93 -3.10
C ASP A 396 -24.39 -10.88 -1.99
N TRP A 397 -24.62 -9.63 -2.38
CA TRP A 397 -24.79 -8.50 -1.46
C TRP A 397 -26.19 -7.89 -1.48
N GLY A 398 -27.18 -8.58 -2.05
CA GLY A 398 -28.58 -8.15 -2.06
C GLY A 398 -28.78 -6.76 -2.68
N SER A 399 -28.08 -6.48 -3.78
CA SER A 399 -28.10 -5.20 -4.51
C SER A 399 -27.56 -4.01 -3.70
N THR A 400 -26.71 -4.25 -2.71
CA THR A 400 -25.90 -3.18 -2.09
C THR A 400 -24.91 -2.62 -3.13
N PRO A 401 -24.68 -1.30 -3.18
CA PRO A 401 -23.64 -0.72 -4.03
C PRO A 401 -22.26 -1.32 -3.76
N TYR A 402 -21.50 -1.58 -4.82
CA TYR A 402 -20.15 -2.12 -4.70
C TYR A 402 -19.19 -1.56 -5.76
N THR A 403 -17.89 -1.76 -5.55
CA THR A 403 -16.85 -1.46 -6.54
C THR A 403 -16.29 -2.75 -7.15
N PHE A 404 -15.83 -2.68 -8.40
CA PHE A 404 -14.99 -3.74 -8.99
C PHE A 404 -13.57 -3.56 -8.48
N GLY A 405 -12.96 -4.60 -7.91
CA GLY A 405 -11.66 -4.44 -7.28
C GLY A 405 -10.70 -5.60 -7.45
N SER A 406 -9.45 -5.33 -7.06
CA SER A 406 -8.35 -6.27 -7.11
C SER A 406 -7.45 -6.12 -5.90
N ILE A 407 -7.04 -7.27 -5.36
CA ILE A 407 -5.92 -7.42 -4.41
C ILE A 407 -4.88 -8.29 -5.13
N TRP A 408 -4.11 -7.72 -6.06
CA TRP A 408 -3.08 -8.50 -6.78
C TRP A 408 -1.82 -8.76 -5.96
N ASN A 409 -1.67 -8.10 -4.81
CA ASN A 409 -0.48 -8.20 -3.97
C ASN A 409 -0.89 -8.54 -2.54
N PHE A 410 -0.29 -9.59 -1.98
CA PHE A 410 -0.44 -10.02 -0.59
C PHE A 410 0.91 -9.94 0.12
N GLY A 411 0.93 -9.47 1.37
CA GLY A 411 2.12 -9.31 2.20
C GLY A 411 3.18 -8.34 1.65
N GLY A 412 2.96 -7.72 0.49
CA GLY A 412 4.00 -6.98 -0.19
C GLY A 412 4.98 -7.84 -1.00
N HIS A 413 4.64 -9.07 -1.36
CA HIS A 413 5.57 -9.90 -2.15
C HIS A 413 6.10 -9.13 -3.36
N THR A 414 7.40 -9.26 -3.65
CA THR A 414 8.07 -8.51 -4.73
C THR A 414 7.73 -9.05 -6.12
N THR A 415 6.80 -10.00 -6.22
CA THR A 415 6.39 -10.67 -7.44
C THR A 415 5.73 -9.72 -8.44
N LEU A 416 6.00 -9.97 -9.72
CA LEU A 416 5.22 -9.37 -10.79
C LEU A 416 3.98 -10.22 -11.06
N GLY A 417 2.84 -9.58 -11.15
CA GLY A 417 1.65 -10.16 -11.75
C GLY A 417 0.35 -9.50 -11.37
N ALA A 418 -0.62 -9.60 -12.27
CA ALA A 418 -2.00 -9.18 -12.07
C ALA A 418 -2.90 -9.82 -13.14
N ASN A 419 -4.17 -10.05 -12.80
CA ASN A 419 -5.14 -10.66 -13.70
C ASN A 419 -5.75 -9.65 -14.70
N THR A 420 -4.90 -8.94 -15.45
CA THR A 420 -5.34 -7.90 -16.39
C THR A 420 -6.36 -8.37 -17.45
N PRO A 421 -6.32 -9.63 -17.95
CA PRO A 421 -7.35 -10.15 -18.85
C PRO A 421 -8.74 -10.17 -18.22
N ASP A 422 -8.85 -10.51 -16.93
CA ASP A 422 -10.14 -10.53 -16.23
C ASP A 422 -10.69 -9.12 -16.04
N TRP A 423 -9.83 -8.13 -15.76
CA TRP A 423 -10.27 -6.73 -15.64
C TRP A 423 -10.85 -6.20 -16.95
N ALA A 424 -10.13 -6.43 -18.06
CA ALA A 424 -10.54 -6.02 -19.39
C ALA A 424 -11.86 -6.69 -19.82
N ALA A 425 -12.08 -7.95 -19.41
CA ALA A 425 -13.27 -8.72 -19.81
C ALA A 425 -14.49 -8.49 -18.90
N LEU A 426 -14.29 -8.18 -17.62
CA LEU A 426 -15.35 -8.19 -16.62
C LEU A 426 -15.86 -6.80 -16.24
N TYR A 427 -15.00 -5.80 -16.11
CA TYR A 427 -15.39 -4.50 -15.54
C TYR A 427 -16.55 -3.87 -16.30
N GLU A 428 -16.39 -3.68 -17.61
CA GLU A 428 -17.41 -3.02 -18.43
C GLU A 428 -18.70 -3.84 -18.51
N LYS A 429 -18.56 -5.16 -18.64
CA LYS A 429 -19.68 -6.11 -18.64
C LYS A 429 -20.49 -6.03 -17.34
N TRP A 430 -19.84 -5.95 -16.19
CA TRP A 430 -20.50 -5.88 -14.88
C TRP A 430 -21.08 -4.50 -14.62
N ARG A 431 -20.42 -3.43 -15.09
CA ARG A 431 -20.89 -2.06 -14.94
C ARG A 431 -22.14 -1.78 -15.76
N THR A 432 -22.18 -2.27 -17.00
CA THR A 432 -23.24 -1.96 -17.98
C THR A 432 -24.40 -2.96 -18.00
N ARG A 433 -24.32 -4.09 -17.28
CA ARG A 433 -25.44 -5.04 -17.22
C ARG A 433 -26.71 -4.38 -16.65
N LYS A 434 -27.86 -4.84 -17.13
CA LYS A 434 -29.17 -4.39 -16.63
C LYS A 434 -29.29 -4.68 -15.13
N GLY A 435 -29.58 -3.64 -14.34
CA GLY A 435 -29.75 -3.75 -12.89
C GLY A 435 -28.44 -3.70 -12.08
N SER A 436 -27.30 -3.39 -12.72
CA SER A 436 -26.01 -3.31 -12.02
C SER A 436 -26.03 -2.33 -10.84
N THR A 437 -25.50 -2.78 -9.71
CA THR A 437 -25.19 -1.93 -8.54
C THR A 437 -23.70 -1.65 -8.38
N LEU A 438 -22.90 -1.95 -9.41
CA LEU A 438 -21.52 -1.51 -9.49
C LEU A 438 -21.49 0.03 -9.59
N ARG A 439 -20.76 0.67 -8.67
CA ARG A 439 -20.64 2.13 -8.54
C ARG A 439 -19.20 2.61 -8.38
N GLY A 440 -18.21 1.75 -8.63
CA GLY A 440 -16.82 2.17 -8.58
C GLY A 440 -15.78 1.15 -8.99
N ILE A 441 -14.54 1.58 -8.86
CA ILE A 441 -13.36 0.71 -8.80
C ILE A 441 -12.71 0.80 -7.42
N SER A 442 -12.10 -0.29 -6.95
CA SER A 442 -11.34 -0.31 -5.70
C SER A 442 -10.01 -1.03 -5.89
N LEU A 443 -8.92 -0.26 -5.84
CA LEU A 443 -7.59 -0.82 -5.92
C LEU A 443 -7.01 -1.05 -4.52
N MET A 444 -6.82 -2.31 -4.13
CA MET A 444 -6.51 -2.64 -2.73
C MET A 444 -5.37 -3.65 -2.59
N PRO A 445 -4.19 -3.44 -3.20
CA PRO A 445 -3.05 -4.31 -2.91
C PRO A 445 -2.68 -4.19 -1.43
N GLU A 446 -2.30 -5.30 -0.79
CA GLU A 446 -1.84 -5.29 0.59
C GLU A 446 -0.56 -4.46 0.77
N ALA A 447 0.23 -4.27 -0.28
CA ALA A 447 1.26 -3.23 -0.34
C ALA A 447 1.30 -2.54 -1.71
N ALA A 448 1.57 -1.24 -1.74
CA ALA A 448 1.73 -0.39 -2.91
C ALA A 448 3.17 -0.41 -3.48
N ASP A 449 3.48 0.55 -4.37
CA ASP A 449 4.80 0.77 -4.98
C ASP A 449 5.34 -0.39 -5.83
N ASN A 450 4.45 -1.23 -6.34
CA ASN A 450 4.78 -2.37 -7.21
C ASN A 450 3.84 -2.45 -8.41
N ASN A 451 4.14 -3.34 -9.36
CA ASN A 451 3.30 -3.61 -10.54
C ASN A 451 2.76 -2.32 -11.23
N PRO A 452 3.64 -1.39 -11.68
CA PRO A 452 3.21 -0.08 -12.18
C PRO A 452 2.26 -0.12 -13.37
N ALA A 453 2.37 -1.15 -14.23
CA ALA A 453 1.45 -1.33 -15.35
C ALA A 453 0.04 -1.71 -14.85
N ALA A 454 -0.05 -2.55 -13.83
CA ALA A 454 -1.31 -2.94 -13.21
C ALA A 454 -2.00 -1.73 -12.56
N PHE A 455 -1.25 -0.89 -11.84
CA PHE A 455 -1.73 0.37 -11.27
C PHE A 455 -2.30 1.31 -12.33
N GLU A 456 -1.52 1.60 -13.37
CA GLU A 456 -1.94 2.47 -14.47
C GLU A 456 -3.20 1.93 -15.17
N LEU A 457 -3.20 0.65 -15.55
CA LEU A 457 -4.32 0.00 -16.24
C LEU A 457 -5.61 0.03 -15.40
N PHE A 458 -5.51 -0.35 -14.12
CA PHE A 458 -6.66 -0.44 -13.24
C PHE A 458 -7.30 0.93 -13.01
N SER A 459 -6.48 1.98 -12.88
CA SER A 459 -6.96 3.36 -12.74
C SER A 459 -7.76 3.83 -13.96
N GLU A 460 -7.39 3.38 -15.18
CA GLU A 460 -8.03 3.80 -16.43
C GLU A 460 -9.40 3.15 -16.67
N LEU A 461 -9.76 2.08 -15.94
CA LEU A 461 -11.07 1.46 -16.02
C LEU A 461 -12.20 2.46 -15.74
N ALA A 462 -11.99 3.36 -14.78
CA ALA A 462 -12.96 4.39 -14.43
C ALA A 462 -13.09 5.51 -15.49
N TRP A 463 -12.22 5.54 -16.51
CA TRP A 463 -12.15 6.61 -17.52
C TRP A 463 -12.26 6.09 -18.96
N SER A 464 -12.53 4.79 -19.12
CA SER A 464 -12.62 4.10 -20.40
C SER A 464 -13.99 3.45 -20.54
N ASP A 465 -14.63 3.64 -21.69
CA ASP A 465 -15.87 2.93 -22.04
C ASP A 465 -15.58 1.86 -23.11
N GLY A 466 -16.32 0.75 -23.05
CA GLY A 466 -16.17 -0.37 -23.99
C GLY A 466 -15.04 -1.34 -23.67
N ASP A 467 -14.74 -2.20 -24.63
CA ASP A 467 -13.76 -3.29 -24.48
C ASP A 467 -12.31 -2.76 -24.49
N LEU A 468 -11.49 -3.26 -23.56
CA LEU A 468 -10.09 -2.86 -23.41
C LEU A 468 -9.15 -3.82 -24.14
N ASP A 469 -8.56 -3.36 -25.26
CA ASP A 469 -7.54 -4.14 -25.97
C ASP A 469 -6.18 -4.05 -25.27
N LEU A 470 -5.85 -5.09 -24.51
CA LEU A 470 -4.58 -5.20 -23.80
C LEU A 470 -3.36 -5.19 -24.73
N THR A 471 -3.47 -5.66 -25.98
CA THR A 471 -2.34 -5.64 -26.90
C THR A 471 -1.96 -4.21 -27.24
N SER A 472 -2.95 -3.41 -27.67
CA SER A 472 -2.74 -1.98 -27.95
C SER A 472 -2.36 -1.20 -26.70
N TRP A 473 -2.97 -1.51 -25.55
CA TRP A 473 -2.68 -0.84 -24.29
C TRP A 473 -1.23 -1.05 -23.84
N PHE A 474 -0.72 -2.29 -23.83
CA PHE A 474 0.65 -2.56 -23.40
C PHE A 474 1.69 -2.00 -24.37
N LYS A 475 1.35 -1.92 -25.66
CA LYS A 475 2.16 -1.21 -26.66
C LYS A 475 2.27 0.29 -26.34
N GLU A 476 1.15 0.97 -26.11
CA GLU A 476 1.15 2.39 -25.75
C GLU A 476 1.83 2.65 -24.39
N TRP A 477 1.58 1.77 -23.42
CA TRP A 477 2.24 1.77 -22.13
C TRP A 477 3.76 1.76 -22.30
N SER A 478 4.32 0.84 -23.10
CA SER A 478 5.78 0.77 -23.31
C SER A 478 6.38 2.09 -23.84
N THR A 479 5.62 2.80 -24.69
CA THR A 479 6.03 4.08 -25.29
C THR A 479 6.01 5.21 -24.25
N SER A 480 4.89 5.39 -23.56
CA SER A 480 4.74 6.45 -22.54
C SER A 480 5.61 6.19 -21.31
N ARG A 481 5.82 4.93 -20.95
CA ARG A 481 6.65 4.49 -19.82
C ARG A 481 8.12 4.87 -20.02
N TYR A 482 8.65 4.77 -21.24
CA TYR A 482 10.07 5.03 -21.54
C TYR A 482 10.36 6.34 -22.28
N GLY A 483 9.33 7.00 -22.81
CA GLY A 483 9.43 8.33 -23.43
C GLY A 483 9.40 8.34 -24.96
N ALA A 484 9.48 7.19 -25.60
CA ALA A 484 9.41 7.03 -27.05
C ALA A 484 9.16 5.58 -27.44
N ALA A 485 8.67 5.36 -28.67
CA ALA A 485 8.49 4.02 -29.21
C ALA A 485 9.82 3.30 -29.40
N ASP A 486 9.84 2.03 -29.04
CA ASP A 486 10.99 1.13 -29.21
C ASP A 486 10.49 -0.31 -29.40
N PRO A 487 10.92 -1.01 -30.48
CA PRO A 487 10.40 -2.34 -30.78
C PRO A 487 10.78 -3.37 -29.72
N HIS A 488 11.91 -3.22 -29.03
CA HIS A 488 12.30 -4.11 -27.95
C HIS A 488 11.52 -3.82 -26.67
N ALA A 489 11.21 -2.56 -26.38
CA ALA A 489 10.30 -2.21 -25.30
C ALA A 489 8.90 -2.81 -25.52
N GLU A 490 8.37 -2.70 -26.75
CA GLU A 490 7.09 -3.28 -27.14
C GLU A 490 7.11 -4.80 -26.98
N ALA A 491 8.14 -5.49 -27.50
CA ALA A 491 8.29 -6.93 -27.39
C ALA A 491 8.42 -7.43 -25.93
N ALA A 492 9.17 -6.69 -25.09
CA ALA A 492 9.28 -6.98 -23.68
C ALA A 492 7.91 -6.91 -22.98
N TRP A 493 7.18 -5.81 -23.17
CA TRP A 493 5.89 -5.60 -22.51
C TRP A 493 4.80 -6.51 -23.05
N ASP A 494 4.87 -6.90 -24.31
CA ASP A 494 3.99 -7.92 -24.89
C ASP A 494 4.27 -9.32 -24.32
N THR A 495 5.54 -9.64 -24.01
CA THR A 495 5.90 -10.85 -23.28
C THR A 495 5.36 -10.82 -21.84
N LEU A 496 5.52 -9.69 -21.14
CA LEU A 496 4.98 -9.52 -19.77
C LEU A 496 3.44 -9.59 -19.75
N ARG A 497 2.78 -9.03 -20.77
CA ARG A 497 1.32 -9.10 -20.97
C ARG A 497 0.81 -10.53 -21.11
N ARG A 498 1.57 -11.43 -21.75
CA ARG A 498 1.20 -12.85 -21.90
C ARG A 498 1.54 -13.71 -20.69
N THR A 499 2.46 -13.24 -19.83
CA THR A 499 2.98 -14.01 -18.70
C THR A 499 2.51 -13.41 -17.37
N ALA A 500 3.33 -12.62 -16.69
CA ALA A 500 3.04 -12.09 -15.36
C ALA A 500 1.74 -11.27 -15.31
N TYR A 501 1.49 -10.40 -16.30
CA TYR A 501 0.25 -9.63 -16.40
C TYR A 501 -0.85 -10.35 -17.21
N GLY A 502 -0.59 -11.57 -17.67
CA GLY A 502 -1.51 -12.39 -18.47
C GLY A 502 -2.17 -13.51 -17.69
N THR A 503 -1.96 -13.56 -16.37
CA THR A 503 -2.60 -14.53 -15.49
C THR A 503 -4.11 -14.29 -15.44
N THR A 504 -4.87 -15.29 -15.02
CA THR A 504 -6.32 -15.21 -14.90
C THR A 504 -6.79 -15.84 -13.61
N ARG A 505 -7.99 -15.47 -13.17
CA ARG A 505 -8.66 -16.00 -11.97
C ARG A 505 -9.01 -17.49 -12.05
N ALA A 506 -8.74 -18.16 -13.18
CA ALA A 506 -9.09 -19.56 -13.38
C ALA A 506 -8.42 -20.53 -12.39
N ASP A 507 -7.26 -20.15 -11.84
CA ASP A 507 -6.53 -20.90 -10.83
C ASP A 507 -6.80 -20.42 -9.39
N GLU A 508 -7.82 -19.57 -9.19
CA GLU A 508 -8.29 -19.07 -7.90
C GLU A 508 -7.31 -18.13 -7.16
N TRP A 509 -6.38 -17.53 -7.92
CA TRP A 509 -5.40 -16.55 -7.43
C TRP A 509 -5.54 -15.20 -8.14
N ALA A 510 -5.27 -14.11 -7.42
CA ALA A 510 -5.13 -12.77 -7.99
C ALA A 510 -3.65 -12.36 -8.09
N GLU A 511 -2.82 -12.91 -7.21
CA GLU A 511 -1.43 -12.58 -7.01
C GLU A 511 -0.44 -13.46 -7.77
N GLY A 512 0.78 -12.96 -7.91
CA GLY A 512 1.91 -13.70 -8.46
C GLY A 512 2.42 -14.79 -7.51
N ALA A 513 3.11 -15.79 -8.06
CA ALA A 513 3.73 -16.84 -7.27
C ALA A 513 5.11 -16.39 -6.74
N ASP A 514 5.37 -16.61 -5.44
CA ASP A 514 6.67 -16.28 -4.81
C ASP A 514 7.87 -16.95 -5.48
N GLY A 515 9.06 -16.36 -5.35
CA GLY A 515 10.30 -17.14 -5.43
C GLY A 515 10.50 -18.03 -4.19
N LEU A 516 11.29 -19.10 -4.31
CA LEU A 516 11.60 -20.00 -3.19
C LEU A 516 12.85 -19.58 -2.40
N PHE A 517 13.60 -18.55 -2.85
CA PHE A 517 14.73 -18.04 -2.10
C PHE A 517 14.33 -17.47 -0.73
N GLY A 518 13.16 -16.82 -0.65
CA GLY A 518 12.61 -16.29 0.59
C GLY A 518 11.87 -17.31 1.46
N ALA A 519 11.75 -18.57 1.04
CA ALA A 519 11.10 -19.60 1.84
C ALA A 519 12.00 -20.05 3.00
N ARG A 520 11.39 -20.35 4.15
CA ARG A 520 12.04 -21.19 5.17
C ARG A 520 12.46 -22.52 4.51
N PRO A 521 13.74 -22.93 4.58
CA PRO A 521 14.27 -24.02 3.79
C PRO A 521 13.59 -25.37 4.06
N ASP A 522 13.15 -26.00 2.98
CA ASP A 522 12.65 -27.38 2.90
C ASP A 522 12.83 -27.84 1.45
N LEU A 523 13.28 -29.08 1.21
CA LEU A 523 13.45 -29.61 -0.16
C LEU A 523 12.12 -29.76 -0.91
N SER A 524 11.00 -29.73 -0.19
CA SER A 524 9.63 -29.84 -0.69
C SER A 524 8.86 -28.52 -0.68
N ALA A 525 9.51 -27.39 -0.34
CA ALA A 525 8.88 -26.08 -0.32
C ALA A 525 8.25 -25.72 -1.67
N LYS A 526 7.00 -25.23 -1.64
CA LYS A 526 6.22 -24.83 -2.84
C LYS A 526 5.87 -23.34 -2.85
N SER A 527 6.07 -22.65 -1.74
CA SER A 527 5.85 -21.21 -1.57
C SER A 527 6.72 -20.70 -0.42
N ALA A 528 6.97 -19.39 -0.38
CA ALA A 528 7.63 -18.75 0.76
C ALA A 528 6.60 -18.46 1.87
N ALA A 529 5.47 -17.84 1.51
CA ALA A 529 4.36 -17.63 2.43
C ALA A 529 3.38 -18.82 2.47
N ALA A 530 2.64 -18.97 3.57
CA ALA A 530 1.64 -20.02 3.73
C ALA A 530 0.49 -19.90 2.70
N TRP A 531 0.00 -18.68 2.45
CA TRP A 531 -1.10 -18.38 1.54
C TRP A 531 -0.60 -17.68 0.27
N SER A 532 0.10 -18.44 -0.55
CA SER A 532 0.65 -17.98 -1.83
C SER A 532 0.57 -19.10 -2.87
N PRO A 533 0.47 -18.79 -4.18
CA PRO A 533 0.41 -19.79 -5.24
C PRO A 533 1.52 -20.83 -5.15
N LYS A 534 1.14 -22.11 -5.19
CA LYS A 534 2.05 -23.25 -5.01
C LYS A 534 2.86 -23.59 -6.26
N LYS A 535 2.57 -22.94 -7.38
CA LYS A 535 3.22 -23.12 -8.69
C LYS A 535 3.31 -21.77 -9.38
N LEU A 536 4.21 -21.65 -10.36
CA LEU A 536 4.17 -20.50 -11.27
C LEU A 536 2.85 -20.52 -12.05
N ARG A 537 2.31 -19.33 -12.31
CA ARG A 537 1.05 -19.11 -13.03
C ARG A 537 1.25 -18.91 -14.54
N TYR A 538 2.49 -19.08 -14.98
CA TYR A 538 2.96 -19.03 -16.36
C TYR A 538 4.26 -19.86 -16.47
N GLU A 539 4.65 -20.26 -17.67
CA GLU A 539 5.91 -20.98 -17.87
C GLU A 539 7.11 -20.05 -17.70
N ALA A 540 8.10 -20.44 -16.88
CA ALA A 540 9.26 -19.59 -16.60
C ALA A 540 10.03 -19.19 -17.87
N ALA A 541 10.15 -20.13 -18.82
CA ALA A 541 10.83 -19.92 -20.09
C ALA A 541 10.13 -18.89 -20.99
N ASP A 542 8.81 -18.73 -20.87
CA ASP A 542 8.06 -17.74 -21.66
C ASP A 542 8.24 -16.32 -21.13
N PHE A 543 8.67 -16.16 -19.88
CA PHE A 543 8.93 -14.86 -19.26
C PHE A 543 10.34 -14.34 -19.54
N GLU A 544 11.34 -15.23 -19.57
CA GLU A 544 12.76 -14.88 -19.73
C GLU A 544 13.08 -13.99 -20.96
N PRO A 545 12.42 -14.13 -22.13
CA PRO A 545 12.66 -13.25 -23.28
C PRO A 545 12.46 -11.76 -22.96
N ALA A 546 11.56 -11.40 -22.03
CA ALA A 546 11.35 -10.01 -21.64
C ALA A 546 12.63 -9.35 -21.10
N LEU A 547 13.47 -10.09 -20.38
CA LEU A 547 14.76 -9.57 -19.90
C LEU A 547 15.71 -9.26 -21.05
N GLY A 548 15.77 -10.15 -22.04
CA GLY A 548 16.60 -9.97 -23.23
C GLY A 548 16.18 -8.74 -24.04
N GLU A 549 14.88 -8.55 -24.22
CA GLU A 549 14.29 -7.41 -24.89
C GLU A 549 14.55 -6.09 -24.15
N LEU A 550 14.33 -6.05 -22.82
CA LEU A 550 14.63 -4.85 -22.03
C LEU A 550 16.11 -4.45 -22.07
N LEU A 551 17.04 -5.41 -22.09
CA LEU A 551 18.47 -5.12 -22.23
C LEU A 551 18.84 -4.55 -23.62
N THR A 552 17.98 -4.71 -24.62
CA THR A 552 18.20 -4.31 -26.01
C THR A 552 17.55 -2.96 -26.35
N VAL A 553 16.52 -2.51 -25.61
CA VAL A 553 15.91 -1.16 -25.70
C VAL A 553 16.96 -0.07 -25.93
N ARG A 554 16.77 0.89 -26.82
CA ARG A 554 17.85 1.85 -27.16
C ARG A 554 18.43 2.62 -25.95
N PRO A 555 19.76 2.86 -25.89
CA PRO A 555 20.44 3.48 -24.74
C PRO A 555 19.82 4.79 -24.22
N GLU A 556 19.33 5.65 -25.11
CA GLU A 556 18.72 6.95 -24.78
C GLU A 556 17.39 6.87 -24.00
N LEU A 557 16.78 5.68 -23.93
CA LEU A 557 15.56 5.44 -23.16
C LEU A 557 15.83 4.82 -21.78
N ARG A 558 17.09 4.44 -21.50
CA ARG A 558 17.48 3.65 -20.33
C ARG A 558 17.78 4.45 -19.07
N ASP A 559 17.88 5.78 -19.17
CA ASP A 559 18.32 6.67 -18.09
C ASP A 559 17.20 7.03 -17.10
N SER A 560 15.95 6.70 -17.42
CA SER A 560 14.80 6.97 -16.57
C SER A 560 14.74 6.09 -15.32
N SER A 561 14.05 6.58 -14.28
CA SER A 561 13.76 5.73 -13.11
C SER A 561 12.74 4.64 -13.47
N ALA A 562 11.84 4.92 -14.40
CA ALA A 562 10.89 3.95 -14.96
C ALA A 562 11.59 2.72 -15.57
N TYR A 563 12.47 2.92 -16.56
CA TYR A 563 13.19 1.81 -17.21
C TYR A 563 14.07 1.05 -16.22
N ARG A 564 14.79 1.75 -15.34
CA ARG A 564 15.66 1.09 -14.35
C ARG A 564 14.86 0.22 -13.39
N ARG A 565 13.67 0.67 -12.98
CA ARG A 565 12.76 -0.10 -12.13
C ARG A 565 12.28 -1.35 -12.85
N ASP A 566 11.79 -1.21 -14.08
CA ASP A 566 11.21 -2.32 -14.84
C ASP A 566 12.29 -3.38 -15.19
N LEU A 567 13.50 -2.94 -15.56
CA LEU A 567 14.63 -3.85 -15.78
C LEU A 567 15.05 -4.60 -14.50
N LEU A 568 15.04 -3.93 -13.34
CA LEU A 568 15.30 -4.57 -12.06
C LEU A 568 14.24 -5.64 -11.77
N ASP A 569 12.96 -5.28 -11.83
CA ASP A 569 11.86 -6.19 -11.49
C ASP A 569 11.83 -7.42 -12.39
N VAL A 570 12.07 -7.26 -13.70
CA VAL A 570 12.11 -8.38 -14.66
C VAL A 570 13.34 -9.27 -14.43
N ALA A 571 14.53 -8.70 -14.24
CA ALA A 571 15.72 -9.49 -13.94
C ALA A 571 15.61 -10.23 -12.60
N ARG A 572 14.98 -9.59 -11.59
CA ARG A 572 14.68 -10.17 -10.29
C ARG A 572 13.72 -11.35 -10.44
N GLN A 573 12.57 -11.15 -11.11
CA GLN A 573 11.58 -12.20 -11.33
C GLN A 573 12.16 -13.40 -12.09
N ALA A 574 13.03 -13.18 -13.09
CA ALA A 574 13.71 -14.25 -13.81
C ALA A 574 14.59 -15.12 -12.87
N LEU A 575 15.37 -14.49 -11.98
CA LEU A 575 16.13 -15.21 -10.95
C LEU A 575 15.21 -15.99 -9.99
N SER A 576 14.15 -15.35 -9.51
CA SER A 576 13.19 -15.97 -8.59
C SER A 576 12.50 -17.17 -9.21
N ASN A 577 12.13 -17.10 -10.49
CA ASN A 577 11.56 -18.24 -11.22
C ASN A 577 12.52 -19.43 -11.25
N ARG A 578 13.83 -19.18 -11.39
CA ARG A 578 14.85 -20.24 -11.41
C ARG A 578 14.92 -21.04 -10.11
N SER A 579 14.59 -20.43 -8.97
CA SER A 579 14.50 -21.16 -7.68
C SER A 579 13.48 -22.31 -7.73
N ARG A 580 12.36 -22.13 -8.45
CA ARG A 580 11.32 -23.16 -8.61
C ARG A 580 11.74 -24.29 -9.55
N VAL A 581 12.72 -24.05 -10.42
CA VAL A 581 13.33 -25.07 -11.29
C VAL A 581 14.44 -25.83 -10.55
N LEU A 582 15.23 -25.13 -9.72
CA LEU A 582 16.40 -25.71 -9.06
C LEU A 582 16.03 -26.57 -7.84
N LEU A 583 15.07 -26.15 -7.00
CA LEU A 583 14.79 -26.86 -5.75
C LEU A 583 14.38 -28.33 -5.96
N PRO A 584 13.49 -28.67 -6.93
CA PRO A 584 13.19 -30.06 -7.23
C PRO A 584 14.43 -30.87 -7.64
N ARG A 585 15.34 -30.28 -8.43
CA ARG A 585 16.58 -30.94 -8.86
C ARG A 585 17.56 -31.15 -7.71
N VAL A 586 17.61 -30.22 -6.74
CA VAL A 586 18.38 -30.36 -5.50
C VAL A 586 17.81 -31.51 -4.68
N LYS A 587 16.49 -31.58 -4.54
CA LYS A 587 15.80 -32.68 -3.86
C LYS A 587 16.13 -34.04 -4.49
N GLU A 588 16.00 -34.15 -5.81
CA GLU A 588 16.34 -35.40 -6.53
C GLU A 588 17.78 -35.84 -6.27
N ALA A 589 18.74 -34.91 -6.26
CA ALA A 589 20.14 -35.22 -6.01
C ALA A 589 20.37 -35.70 -4.56
N TYR A 590 19.70 -35.07 -3.60
CA TYR A 590 19.74 -35.47 -2.20
C TYR A 590 19.13 -36.86 -1.97
N ASP A 591 17.92 -37.10 -2.50
CA ASP A 591 17.19 -38.37 -2.36
C ASP A 591 17.95 -39.53 -3.03
N ALA A 592 18.68 -39.27 -4.12
CA ALA A 592 19.52 -40.26 -4.80
C ALA A 592 20.89 -40.49 -4.12
N GLY A 593 21.22 -39.73 -3.09
CA GLY A 593 22.53 -39.74 -2.44
C GLY A 593 23.68 -39.25 -3.33
N ASP A 594 23.39 -38.53 -4.42
CA ASP A 594 24.37 -38.00 -5.36
C ASP A 594 24.98 -36.71 -4.81
N ALA A 595 25.99 -36.88 -3.94
CA ALA A 595 26.69 -35.77 -3.29
C ALA A 595 27.29 -34.77 -4.30
N ALA A 596 27.83 -35.24 -5.42
CA ALA A 596 28.47 -34.36 -6.42
C ALA A 596 27.45 -33.48 -7.13
N ARG A 597 26.29 -34.05 -7.51
CA ARG A 597 25.18 -33.28 -8.10
C ARG A 597 24.55 -32.34 -7.07
N PHE A 598 24.36 -32.80 -5.82
CA PHE A 598 23.85 -31.97 -4.73
C PHE A 598 24.73 -30.74 -4.49
N ASP A 599 26.05 -30.96 -4.36
CA ASP A 599 27.04 -29.91 -4.14
C ASP A 599 27.06 -28.89 -5.30
N ARG A 600 26.90 -29.35 -6.54
CA ARG A 600 26.82 -28.45 -7.72
C ARG A 600 25.55 -27.60 -7.69
N LEU A 601 24.39 -28.21 -7.44
CA LEU A 601 23.10 -27.51 -7.50
C LEU A 601 22.91 -26.54 -6.32
N THR A 602 23.37 -26.89 -5.12
CA THR A 602 23.31 -25.99 -3.95
C THR A 602 24.28 -24.81 -4.06
N ARG A 603 25.46 -25.00 -4.68
CA ARG A 603 26.34 -23.87 -5.05
C ARG A 603 25.70 -22.93 -6.06
N GLU A 604 25.03 -23.50 -7.07
CA GLU A 604 24.29 -22.70 -8.06
C GLU A 604 23.17 -21.91 -7.39
N TRP A 605 22.39 -22.53 -6.49
CA TRP A 605 21.37 -21.85 -5.70
C TRP A 605 21.91 -20.62 -4.95
N LEU A 606 22.98 -20.80 -4.17
CA LEU A 606 23.60 -19.71 -3.41
C LEU A 606 24.20 -18.63 -4.33
N THR A 607 24.74 -19.03 -5.49
CA THR A 607 25.26 -18.08 -6.51
C THR A 607 24.15 -17.19 -7.06
N LEU A 608 22.98 -17.76 -7.34
CA LEU A 608 21.82 -16.98 -7.79
C LEU A 608 21.30 -16.04 -6.69
N MET A 609 21.33 -16.45 -5.42
CA MET A 609 21.00 -15.56 -4.30
C MET A 609 21.98 -14.40 -4.19
N ASP A 610 23.29 -14.65 -4.32
CA ASP A 610 24.31 -13.60 -4.30
C ASP A 610 24.15 -12.63 -5.50
N LEU A 611 23.73 -13.13 -6.66
CA LEU A 611 23.44 -12.30 -7.82
C LEU A 611 22.15 -11.49 -7.65
N LEU A 612 21.11 -12.09 -7.05
CA LEU A 612 19.86 -11.41 -6.69
C LEU A 612 20.12 -10.26 -5.72
N GLU A 613 20.83 -10.52 -4.60
CA GLU A 613 21.24 -9.50 -3.61
C GLU A 613 21.92 -8.30 -4.30
N ARG A 614 22.87 -8.58 -5.19
CA ARG A 614 23.57 -7.52 -5.92
C ARG A 614 22.66 -6.72 -6.84
N LEU A 615 21.70 -7.37 -7.50
CA LEU A 615 20.74 -6.72 -8.38
C LEU A 615 19.82 -5.80 -7.58
N VAL A 616 19.19 -6.32 -6.52
CA VAL A 616 18.23 -5.55 -5.72
C VAL A 616 18.93 -4.44 -4.90
N ALA A 617 20.21 -4.59 -4.60
CA ALA A 617 21.03 -3.53 -4.00
C ALA A 617 21.23 -2.29 -4.90
N THR A 618 20.83 -2.34 -6.18
CA THR A 618 20.98 -1.21 -7.11
C THR A 618 19.89 -0.15 -7.01
N ASP A 619 18.81 -0.43 -6.27
CA ASP A 619 17.65 0.44 -6.15
C ASP A 619 17.31 0.71 -4.67
N SER A 620 17.04 1.97 -4.34
CA SER A 620 16.82 2.37 -2.95
C SER A 620 15.53 1.81 -2.34
N ARG A 621 14.52 1.48 -3.16
CA ARG A 621 13.24 0.91 -2.69
C ARG A 621 13.34 -0.60 -2.41
N HIS A 622 14.47 -1.22 -2.71
CA HIS A 622 14.74 -2.62 -2.40
C HIS A 622 15.86 -2.79 -1.36
N LEU A 623 16.09 -1.79 -0.52
CA LEU A 623 17.07 -1.87 0.57
C LEU A 623 16.36 -2.04 1.90
N LEU A 624 16.56 -3.19 2.55
CA LEU A 624 16.07 -3.38 3.92
C LEU A 624 16.64 -2.32 4.88
N GLY A 625 17.87 -1.87 4.65
CA GLY A 625 18.47 -0.83 5.48
C GLY A 625 17.72 0.50 5.40
N ARG A 626 17.11 0.84 4.25
CA ARG A 626 16.28 2.04 4.13
C ARG A 626 14.99 1.89 4.93
N TRP A 627 14.31 0.76 4.78
CA TRP A 627 13.11 0.39 5.54
C TRP A 627 13.31 0.51 7.06
N VAL A 628 14.42 -0.05 7.57
CA VAL A 628 14.78 0.02 9.00
C VAL A 628 15.18 1.43 9.42
N ALA A 629 15.88 2.17 8.56
CA ALA A 629 16.27 3.55 8.86
C ALA A 629 15.06 4.48 8.98
N ASP A 630 14.04 4.28 8.13
CA ASP A 630 12.80 5.05 8.19
C ASP A 630 12.08 4.80 9.53
N ALA A 631 11.95 3.55 9.99
CA ALA A 631 11.39 3.26 11.32
C ALA A 631 12.21 3.88 12.47
N ARG A 632 13.55 3.78 12.41
CA ARG A 632 14.43 4.42 13.39
C ARG A 632 14.31 5.95 13.38
N ALA A 633 13.90 6.59 12.29
CA ALA A 633 13.76 8.04 12.24
C ALA A 633 12.63 8.57 13.14
N TRP A 634 11.66 7.71 13.49
CA TRP A 634 10.53 8.06 14.35
C TRP A 634 10.84 7.98 15.85
N GLY A 635 11.89 7.27 16.25
CA GLY A 635 12.22 7.04 17.66
C GLY A 635 12.91 8.22 18.34
N ALA A 636 12.40 8.61 19.51
CA ALA A 636 12.89 9.71 20.32
C ALA A 636 14.28 9.44 20.93
N ASP A 637 14.58 8.18 21.27
CA ASP A 637 15.85 7.75 21.85
C ASP A 637 16.33 6.41 21.25
N ALA A 638 17.55 5.99 21.61
CA ALA A 638 18.14 4.77 21.06
C ALA A 638 17.30 3.50 21.31
N ALA A 639 16.69 3.37 22.49
CA ALA A 639 15.90 2.20 22.83
C ALA A 639 14.60 2.16 22.03
N GLU A 640 13.93 3.31 21.86
CA GLU A 640 12.76 3.39 20.98
C GLU A 640 13.13 3.10 19.52
N ARG A 641 14.24 3.65 19.02
CA ARG A 641 14.71 3.37 17.65
C ARG A 641 14.91 1.88 17.40
N ASP A 642 15.50 1.16 18.34
CA ASP A 642 15.69 -0.28 18.22
C ASP A 642 14.36 -1.06 18.29
N ARG A 643 13.40 -0.62 19.12
CA ARG A 643 12.04 -1.19 19.16
C ARG A 643 11.27 -0.99 17.86
N LEU A 644 11.36 0.19 17.23
CA LEU A 644 10.70 0.44 15.94
C LEU A 644 11.37 -0.31 14.79
N ALA A 645 12.69 -0.49 14.86
CA ALA A 645 13.40 -1.39 13.95
C ALA A 645 12.94 -2.85 14.11
N TYR A 646 12.78 -3.33 15.35
CA TYR A 646 12.28 -4.67 15.65
C TYR A 646 10.85 -4.86 15.12
N ASP A 647 9.95 -3.88 15.33
CA ASP A 647 8.59 -3.87 14.79
C ASP A 647 8.58 -4.07 13.27
N GLN A 648 9.39 -3.29 12.54
CA GLN A 648 9.47 -3.43 11.08
C GLN A 648 10.10 -4.73 10.58
N LEU A 649 11.18 -5.17 11.24
CA LEU A 649 11.89 -6.39 10.83
C LEU A 649 11.04 -7.63 11.09
N THR A 650 10.34 -7.65 12.23
CA THR A 650 9.43 -8.75 12.56
C THR A 650 8.37 -8.88 11.48
N LEU A 651 7.72 -7.77 11.07
CA LEU A 651 6.67 -7.80 10.06
C LEU A 651 7.08 -8.55 8.78
N LEU A 652 8.29 -8.28 8.26
CA LEU A 652 8.79 -8.88 7.01
C LEU A 652 9.33 -10.31 7.16
N THR A 653 9.45 -10.83 8.39
CA THR A 653 10.14 -12.09 8.67
C THR A 653 9.22 -13.05 9.44
N VAL A 654 9.35 -13.16 10.76
CA VAL A 654 8.52 -14.05 11.60
C VAL A 654 7.09 -13.54 11.75
N TRP A 655 6.84 -12.30 11.32
CA TRP A 655 5.62 -11.50 11.43
C TRP A 655 5.21 -11.17 12.86
N GLY A 656 5.35 -12.09 13.80
CA GLY A 656 4.83 -11.91 15.16
C GLY A 656 5.49 -12.80 16.20
N THR A 657 4.69 -13.21 17.18
CA THR A 657 5.12 -14.18 18.18
C THR A 657 5.38 -15.54 17.55
N ARG A 658 6.08 -16.44 18.26
CA ARG A 658 6.27 -17.84 17.82
C ARG A 658 4.94 -18.50 17.46
N SER A 659 3.90 -18.30 18.27
CA SER A 659 2.58 -18.87 18.00
C SER A 659 2.00 -18.38 16.67
N GLY A 660 2.17 -17.10 16.33
CA GLY A 660 1.69 -16.57 15.05
C GLY A 660 2.54 -17.02 13.87
N ALA A 661 3.86 -17.02 14.04
CA ALA A 661 4.81 -17.52 13.04
C ALA A 661 4.52 -18.98 12.68
N ASP A 662 4.28 -19.84 13.69
CA ASP A 662 4.00 -21.26 13.50
C ASP A 662 2.59 -21.54 13.00
N ALA A 663 1.62 -20.65 13.29
CA ALA A 663 0.27 -20.70 12.76
C ALA A 663 0.16 -20.28 11.27
N GLY A 664 1.24 -19.75 10.68
CA GLY A 664 1.33 -19.51 9.24
C GLY A 664 1.80 -18.11 8.83
N LEU A 665 2.03 -17.19 9.77
CA LEU A 665 2.42 -15.81 9.45
C LEU A 665 3.90 -15.65 9.11
N ARG A 666 4.74 -16.65 9.41
CA ARG A 666 6.16 -16.61 9.02
C ARG A 666 6.31 -16.42 7.51
N ASP A 667 7.23 -15.55 7.13
CA ASP A 667 7.50 -15.14 5.74
C ASP A 667 6.25 -14.64 4.98
N TYR A 668 5.15 -14.32 5.66
CA TYR A 668 3.93 -13.83 5.01
C TYR A 668 4.21 -12.55 4.21
N ALA A 669 5.03 -11.65 4.77
CA ALA A 669 5.40 -10.41 4.12
C ALA A 669 6.82 -10.45 3.52
N ASN A 670 7.27 -11.61 3.07
CA ASN A 670 8.61 -11.78 2.52
C ASN A 670 8.87 -10.80 1.36
N ARG A 671 10.09 -10.25 1.32
CA ARG A 671 10.58 -9.35 0.28
C ARG A 671 11.91 -9.81 -0.28
N GLU A 672 12.12 -9.68 -1.58
CA GLU A 672 13.44 -9.81 -2.18
C GLU A 672 14.18 -8.47 -2.16
N TRP A 673 14.59 -8.06 -0.96
CA TRP A 673 15.37 -6.84 -0.73
C TRP A 673 16.81 -7.15 -0.35
N ALA A 674 17.71 -6.23 -0.68
CA ALA A 674 19.09 -6.28 -0.26
C ALA A 674 19.16 -6.27 1.27
N GLY A 675 19.90 -7.22 1.84
CA GLY A 675 19.96 -7.46 3.29
C GLY A 675 18.97 -8.53 3.78
N LEU A 676 17.81 -8.73 3.14
CA LEU A 676 16.99 -9.93 3.38
C LEU A 676 17.53 -11.10 2.56
N VAL A 677 17.76 -10.89 1.26
CA VAL A 677 18.27 -11.93 0.34
C VAL A 677 19.65 -12.40 0.76
N GLY A 678 20.63 -11.50 0.80
CA GLY A 678 22.01 -11.82 1.19
C GLY A 678 22.23 -11.98 2.69
N GLY A 679 21.25 -11.57 3.52
CA GLY A 679 21.28 -11.76 4.96
C GLY A 679 20.47 -12.98 5.38
N LEU A 680 19.25 -12.75 5.90
CA LEU A 680 18.42 -13.80 6.50
C LEU A 680 18.21 -15.00 5.58
N TYR A 681 17.81 -14.78 4.32
CA TYR A 681 17.44 -15.88 3.44
C TYR A 681 18.64 -16.74 3.08
N ARG A 682 19.76 -16.10 2.73
CA ARG A 682 21.00 -16.81 2.42
C ARG A 682 21.50 -17.59 3.63
N LEU A 683 21.47 -16.99 4.83
CA LEU A 683 21.80 -17.66 6.09
C LEU A 683 20.97 -18.93 6.28
N ARG A 684 19.65 -18.86 6.03
CA ARG A 684 18.77 -20.02 6.16
C ARG A 684 19.17 -21.13 5.19
N TRP A 685 19.25 -20.84 3.89
CA TRP A 685 19.56 -21.85 2.87
C TRP A 685 20.96 -22.47 3.02
N GLU A 686 21.97 -21.66 3.34
CA GLU A 686 23.34 -22.15 3.56
C GLU A 686 23.40 -23.09 4.77
N ARG A 687 22.74 -22.73 5.88
CA ARG A 687 22.66 -23.59 7.07
C ARG A 687 21.96 -24.90 6.77
N TYR A 688 20.85 -24.86 6.04
CA TYR A 688 20.09 -26.05 5.67
C TYR A 688 20.86 -26.98 4.74
N PHE A 689 21.47 -26.45 3.67
CA PHE A 689 22.26 -27.28 2.75
C PHE A 689 23.50 -27.87 3.41
N THR A 690 24.14 -27.14 4.33
CA THR A 690 25.26 -27.68 5.12
C THR A 690 24.81 -28.86 5.99
N ALA A 691 23.67 -28.73 6.67
CA ALA A 691 23.10 -29.79 7.50
C ALA A 691 22.71 -31.03 6.66
N LEU A 692 22.06 -30.82 5.51
CA LEU A 692 21.76 -31.90 4.56
C LEU A 692 23.03 -32.59 4.06
N ARG A 693 24.06 -31.81 3.68
CA ARG A 693 25.30 -32.40 3.15
C ARG A 693 26.04 -33.24 4.18
N ALA A 694 26.04 -32.82 5.45
CA ALA A 694 26.60 -33.58 6.56
C ALA A 694 25.80 -34.87 6.82
N ALA A 695 24.47 -34.76 6.87
CA ALA A 695 23.58 -35.92 7.03
C ALA A 695 23.78 -36.96 5.92
N LEU A 696 23.94 -36.50 4.67
CA LEU A 696 24.25 -37.34 3.52
C LEU A 696 25.62 -38.04 3.64
N ALA A 697 26.66 -37.33 4.13
CA ALA A 697 27.99 -37.91 4.32
C ALA A 697 28.01 -38.99 5.41
N GLU A 698 27.22 -38.78 6.46
CA GLU A 698 27.16 -39.64 7.64
C GLU A 698 26.11 -40.76 7.54
N GLY A 699 25.26 -40.74 6.50
CA GLY A 699 24.20 -41.73 6.32
C GLY A 699 23.09 -41.64 7.37
N ARG A 700 22.75 -40.42 7.82
CA ARG A 700 21.72 -40.15 8.85
C ARG A 700 20.62 -39.21 8.36
N ALA A 701 19.59 -39.05 9.16
CA ALA A 701 18.60 -38.00 8.96
C ALA A 701 19.20 -36.60 9.28
N PRO A 702 18.77 -35.54 8.56
CA PRO A 702 19.15 -34.18 8.89
C PRO A 702 18.55 -33.74 10.22
N GLU A 703 19.28 -32.90 10.95
CA GLU A 703 18.82 -32.34 12.22
C GLU A 703 17.71 -31.31 12.01
N GLU A 704 16.74 -31.30 12.94
CA GLU A 704 15.73 -30.25 12.97
C GLU A 704 16.37 -28.92 13.37
N ILE A 705 16.01 -27.86 12.65
CA ILE A 705 16.47 -26.50 12.93
C ILE A 705 15.29 -25.71 13.51
N ASP A 706 15.45 -25.17 14.72
CA ASP A 706 14.51 -24.19 15.27
C ASP A 706 14.67 -22.86 14.53
N TRP A 707 14.01 -22.77 13.37
CA TRP A 707 14.09 -21.62 12.49
C TRP A 707 13.59 -20.34 13.13
N PHE A 708 12.57 -20.39 14.01
CA PHE A 708 12.09 -19.19 14.69
C PHE A 708 13.17 -18.60 15.59
N ALA A 709 13.91 -19.45 16.32
CA ALA A 709 15.02 -18.97 17.15
C ALA A 709 16.15 -18.34 16.31
N VAL A 710 16.43 -18.91 15.12
CA VAL A 710 17.43 -18.35 14.19
C VAL A 710 16.98 -16.99 13.64
N GLU A 711 15.73 -16.89 13.21
CA GLU A 711 15.14 -15.67 12.63
C GLU A 711 15.03 -14.57 13.70
N GLU A 712 14.56 -14.89 14.90
CA GLU A 712 14.47 -13.96 16.04
C GLU A 712 15.85 -13.43 16.48
N ALA A 713 16.89 -14.28 16.44
CA ALA A 713 18.26 -13.84 16.70
C ALA A 713 18.75 -12.86 15.62
N TRP A 714 18.44 -13.13 14.35
CA TRP A 714 18.81 -12.25 13.25
C TRP A 714 18.03 -10.91 13.28
N ILE A 715 16.75 -10.91 13.68
CA ILE A 715 15.97 -9.67 13.83
C ILE A 715 16.60 -8.74 14.87
N LYS A 716 17.10 -9.30 15.98
CA LYS A 716 17.77 -8.54 17.05
C LYS A 716 19.13 -7.99 16.63
N ASP A 717 19.85 -8.71 15.77
CA ASP A 717 21.14 -8.29 15.23
C ASP A 717 21.27 -8.68 13.74
N PRO A 718 20.69 -7.87 12.83
CA PRO A 718 20.74 -8.16 11.39
C PRO A 718 22.09 -7.77 10.77
N GLY A 719 23.04 -7.31 11.60
CA GLY A 719 24.30 -6.73 11.16
C GLY A 719 24.12 -5.40 10.41
N ARG A 720 25.08 -5.08 9.54
CA ARG A 720 25.09 -3.82 8.80
C ARG A 720 24.19 -3.87 7.58
N LEU A 721 23.09 -3.14 7.62
CA LEU A 721 22.17 -2.95 6.49
C LEU A 721 22.53 -1.72 5.66
N ALA A 722 22.59 -1.85 4.34
CA ALA A 722 22.90 -0.74 3.45
C ALA A 722 21.68 0.20 3.27
N THR A 723 21.90 1.51 3.37
CA THR A 723 20.85 2.54 3.18
C THR A 723 20.99 3.31 1.86
N ARG A 724 22.02 2.99 1.07
CA ARG A 724 22.31 3.62 -0.22
C ARG A 724 22.50 2.55 -1.29
N PRO A 725 21.94 2.75 -2.49
CA PRO A 725 22.09 1.79 -3.56
C PRO A 725 23.55 1.70 -4.03
N LYS A 726 23.95 0.52 -4.51
CA LYS A 726 25.29 0.25 -5.03
C LYS A 726 25.20 -0.57 -6.30
N GLY A 727 26.03 -0.22 -7.29
CA GLY A 727 26.13 -0.92 -8.55
C GLY A 727 25.33 -0.24 -9.65
N ASN A 728 25.11 -0.96 -10.75
CA ASN A 728 24.38 -0.47 -11.91
C ASN A 728 23.43 -1.57 -12.36
N THR A 729 22.13 -1.28 -12.34
CA THR A 729 21.06 -2.24 -12.64
C THR A 729 21.27 -2.91 -13.99
N TYR A 730 21.56 -2.14 -15.05
CA TYR A 730 21.79 -2.69 -16.38
C TYR A 730 22.96 -3.68 -16.43
N LYS A 731 24.10 -3.31 -15.85
CA LYS A 731 25.30 -4.18 -15.84
C LYS A 731 25.07 -5.48 -15.05
N ILE A 732 24.23 -5.45 -14.01
CA ILE A 732 23.94 -6.65 -13.21
C ILE A 732 22.85 -7.49 -13.87
N ALA A 733 21.80 -6.87 -14.41
CA ALA A 733 20.78 -7.55 -15.22
C ALA A 733 21.38 -8.27 -16.44
N ALA A 734 22.38 -7.68 -17.10
CA ALA A 734 23.12 -8.34 -18.18
C ALA A 734 23.87 -9.60 -17.68
N LYS A 735 24.41 -9.58 -16.45
CA LYS A 735 25.01 -10.77 -15.83
C LYS A 735 23.97 -11.82 -15.46
N VAL A 736 22.80 -11.39 -15.00
CA VAL A 736 21.65 -12.29 -14.77
C VAL A 736 21.32 -13.02 -16.07
N ARG A 737 21.09 -12.29 -17.16
CA ARG A 737 20.80 -12.89 -18.47
C ARG A 737 21.88 -13.89 -18.90
N ALA A 738 23.15 -13.48 -18.87
CA ALA A 738 24.25 -14.36 -19.27
C ALA A 738 24.36 -15.63 -18.40
N HIS A 739 24.06 -15.52 -17.10
CA HIS A 739 24.05 -16.66 -16.18
C HIS A 739 22.88 -17.62 -16.43
N LEU A 740 21.70 -17.09 -16.78
CA LEU A 740 20.52 -17.90 -17.09
C LEU A 740 20.62 -18.59 -18.46
N GLU A 741 21.27 -17.97 -19.46
CA GLU A 741 21.51 -18.57 -20.79
C GLU A 741 22.61 -19.65 -20.78
N GLY A 742 23.59 -19.55 -19.87
CA GLY A 742 24.79 -20.39 -19.85
C GLY A 742 24.70 -21.72 -19.08
N ASN A 743 23.53 -22.06 -18.50
CA ASN A 743 23.37 -23.15 -17.52
C ASN A 743 22.25 -24.16 -17.83
#